data_AF-A0A0M9VQG0-F1
#
_entry.id   AF-A0A0M9VQG0-F1
#
_cell.length_a   1.000
_cell.length_b   1.000
_cell.length_c   1.000
_cell.angle_alpha   90.00
_cell.angle_beta   90.00
_cell.angle_gamma   90.00
#
_symmetry.space_group_name_H-M   'P 1'
#
loop_
_entity.id
_entity.type
_entity.pdbx_description
1 polymer ?
#
loop_
_entity_poly.entity_id
_entity_poly.type
_entity_poly.pdbx_seq_one_letter_code
_entity_poly.pdbx_strand_id
1 'polypeptide(L)'
;MAWNAGSSSNLLAEYLKSPDDLAKIPSLRRKLAREQAMLSAKLKMGAKDQLEATREGLLQMQSTRRDIASVQEVFAQIEGMFQDTAEDGSQARETKGGKSFRVICELSQLRRALVQTSDILKKIYEMGSEVQTLTQLLASYQANLYGPAPDLLALHFQISKWETFRNETLHLAGSSAPDTRRQLIQMLAPLEDLLDAFESYMLDLMAHVPDLVRHGQAGVVVRMVKIMERENREDERTAAIRLAKHAKIEGAARFRAIATYGHTIKLYWHKFQHTVRAAALQRLQELWAQLPEPSPSALYEQIDWLYKDLDFVRHAIVPLFPPACHVYKIYVQAHHRALGDLFQMHVPLETAEAASLLELYHVANEHESRMLQAEREVDSAWLEPSLLGGREKNIIDDYATLLTRKMDDWTATLMYDEITAFVNRERPPEETAEGMYQMSSCVILFRMLHQQMDLAAQTGNPDLLVRVIDHACVVMHNTQAQWMQTVQQEFKKQTTAKRPEEVNGGLVEYMMALANDQLASADQSEALLHRIEPMVAQEHRAHVREVLDNTLNGFLDISKHCVQLLVEIVLFDLRPAFKDLFTFPAWYIEGTTTMITETVRDYASDYAARLEPNLYDVLSDDLVTRLLTAYLTTLRRSARLRMPKAAERFKMDVSELGNLISHLRPADEAQQRVEVLHMIHAILHAAPSMIFLPYWTFAKTHGPNLAFFEALLRARDDVEKADATALLESAKRKVQQEQLPDVPESGPTIMSVVSQTQASGLTGLLAGWNAGPEGIAWSALAQSAQNYLGAAGWRRDT
;
A
#
# COMPACT_ATOMS: atom_id res chain seq x y z
N MET A 1 33.29 -5.50 -39.48
CA MET A 1 32.00 -4.79 -39.39
C MET A 1 31.06 -5.36 -40.43
N ALA A 2 30.03 -6.07 -39.99
CA ALA A 2 28.97 -6.60 -40.84
C ALA A 2 28.21 -5.42 -41.47
N TRP A 3 28.01 -5.47 -42.79
CA TRP A 3 27.20 -4.48 -43.49
C TRP A 3 25.74 -4.64 -43.05
N ASN A 4 25.21 -3.64 -42.35
CA ASN A 4 23.80 -3.55 -41.96
C ASN A 4 22.93 -3.49 -43.22
N ALA A 5 22.35 -4.63 -43.62
CA ALA A 5 21.35 -4.71 -44.67
C ALA A 5 19.98 -4.08 -44.27
N GLY A 6 19.85 -3.60 -43.03
CA GLY A 6 18.60 -3.06 -42.47
C GLY A 6 18.26 -1.60 -42.77
N SER A 7 19.16 -0.79 -43.37
CA SER A 7 18.86 0.64 -43.58
C SER A 7 18.07 0.93 -44.87
N SER A 8 18.14 0.05 -45.86
CA SER A 8 17.55 0.29 -47.19
C SER A 8 16.03 0.19 -47.17
N SER A 9 15.47 -0.75 -46.41
CA SER A 9 14.02 -0.95 -46.28
C SER A 9 13.34 0.19 -45.52
N ASN A 10 14.00 0.73 -44.48
CA ASN A 10 13.45 1.82 -43.68
C ASN A 10 13.43 3.15 -44.45
N LEU A 11 14.45 3.42 -45.27
CA LEU A 11 14.42 4.59 -46.16
C LEU A 11 13.31 4.46 -47.21
N LEU A 12 13.11 3.27 -47.81
CA LEU A 12 12.03 3.03 -48.76
C LEU A 12 10.64 3.24 -48.13
N ALA A 13 10.47 2.81 -46.88
CA ALA A 13 9.24 3.00 -46.11
C ALA A 13 8.94 4.47 -45.76
N GLU A 14 9.97 5.32 -45.61
CA GLU A 14 9.80 6.77 -45.40
C GLU A 14 9.31 7.51 -46.64
N TYR A 15 9.81 7.13 -47.83
CA TYR A 15 9.56 7.86 -49.07
C TYR A 15 8.35 7.35 -49.89
N LEU A 16 7.88 6.12 -49.66
CA LEU A 16 6.77 5.51 -50.40
C LEU A 16 5.62 5.14 -49.44
N LYS A 17 4.82 6.13 -49.05
CA LYS A 17 3.67 5.93 -48.15
C LYS A 17 2.34 5.71 -48.90
N SER A 18 2.23 6.13 -50.16
CA SER A 18 1.03 5.93 -51.00
C SER A 18 1.34 5.38 -52.40
N PRO A 19 0.37 4.78 -53.11
CA PRO A 19 0.57 4.22 -54.46
C PRO A 19 1.00 5.25 -55.52
N ASP A 20 0.58 6.52 -55.40
CA ASP A 20 0.94 7.59 -56.34
C ASP A 20 2.43 8.01 -56.21
N ASP A 21 3.07 7.71 -55.09
CA ASP A 21 4.49 8.01 -54.87
C ASP A 21 5.43 7.13 -55.72
N LEU A 22 4.90 6.06 -56.34
CA LEU A 22 5.62 5.24 -57.32
C LEU A 22 6.08 6.06 -58.55
N ALA A 23 5.37 7.13 -58.90
CA ALA A 23 5.77 8.03 -59.98
C ALA A 23 7.07 8.81 -59.69
N LYS A 24 7.47 8.94 -58.42
CA LYS A 24 8.68 9.66 -57.96
C LYS A 24 9.94 8.78 -57.96
N ILE A 25 9.81 7.46 -58.20
CA ILE A 25 10.93 6.51 -58.24
C ILE A 25 12.02 6.89 -59.26
N PRO A 26 11.71 7.34 -60.50
CA PRO A 26 12.75 7.70 -61.47
C PRO A 26 13.60 8.90 -61.03
N SER A 27 13.00 9.88 -60.33
CA SER A 27 13.73 11.01 -59.76
C SER A 27 14.57 10.63 -58.55
N LEU A 28 14.05 9.78 -57.66
CA LEU A 28 14.80 9.26 -56.51
C LEU A 28 15.98 8.40 -56.98
N ARG A 29 15.79 7.57 -58.00
CA ARG A 29 16.87 6.78 -58.62
C ARG A 29 17.95 7.67 -59.22
N ARG A 30 17.60 8.79 -59.86
CA ARG A 30 18.58 9.78 -60.35
C ARG A 30 19.31 10.47 -59.21
N LYS A 31 18.62 10.81 -58.12
CA LYS A 31 19.23 11.43 -56.93
C LYS A 31 20.21 10.47 -56.25
N LEU A 32 19.78 9.22 -56.00
CA LEU A 32 20.62 8.17 -55.43
C LEU A 32 21.81 7.82 -56.34
N ALA A 33 21.63 7.81 -57.66
CA ALA A 33 22.75 7.60 -58.59
C ALA A 33 23.78 8.74 -58.53
N ARG A 34 23.33 9.99 -58.37
CA ARG A 34 24.23 11.14 -58.16
C ARG A 34 24.93 11.06 -56.80
N GLU A 35 24.21 10.73 -55.74
CA GLU A 35 24.79 10.55 -54.40
C GLU A 35 25.80 9.41 -54.39
N GLN A 36 25.49 8.27 -55.03
CA GLN A 36 26.41 7.15 -55.21
C GLN A 36 27.63 7.55 -56.03
N ALA A 37 27.47 8.32 -57.11
CA ALA A 37 28.59 8.83 -57.89
C ALA A 37 29.48 9.76 -57.06
N MET A 38 28.89 10.70 -56.29
CA MET A 38 29.62 11.59 -55.39
C MET A 38 30.32 10.82 -54.26
N LEU A 39 29.66 9.85 -53.64
CA LEU A 39 30.24 8.97 -52.63
C LEU A 39 31.37 8.14 -53.21
N SER A 40 31.20 7.58 -54.41
CA SER A 40 32.26 6.82 -55.08
C SER A 40 33.46 7.69 -55.43
N ALA A 41 33.23 8.95 -55.82
CA ALA A 41 34.29 9.91 -56.10
C ALA A 41 35.04 10.29 -54.81
N LYS A 42 34.30 10.58 -53.73
CA LYS A 42 34.89 10.83 -52.40
C LYS A 42 35.64 9.62 -51.86
N LEU A 43 35.11 8.41 -52.04
CA LEU A 43 35.79 7.17 -51.64
C LEU A 43 37.03 6.90 -52.48
N LYS A 44 37.00 7.13 -53.79
CA LYS A 44 38.19 7.00 -54.64
C LYS A 44 39.26 8.03 -54.28
N MET A 45 38.86 9.26 -54.02
CA MET A 45 39.78 10.33 -53.60
C MET A 45 40.37 10.02 -52.22
N GLY A 46 39.53 9.69 -51.24
CA GLY A 46 40.00 9.31 -49.90
C GLY A 46 40.85 8.03 -49.90
N ALA A 47 40.52 7.04 -50.74
CA ALA A 47 41.35 5.84 -50.90
C ALA A 47 42.69 6.18 -51.56
N LYS A 48 42.71 7.10 -52.53
CA LYS A 48 43.94 7.59 -53.15
C LYS A 48 44.80 8.34 -52.13
N ASP A 49 44.21 9.24 -51.34
CA ASP A 49 44.91 10.01 -50.31
C ASP A 49 45.49 9.09 -49.23
N GLN A 50 44.73 8.07 -48.81
CA GLN A 50 45.22 7.04 -47.89
C GLN A 50 46.32 6.18 -48.50
N LEU A 51 46.24 5.84 -49.79
CA LEU A 51 47.30 5.12 -50.50
C LEU A 51 48.56 5.96 -50.69
N GLU A 52 48.43 7.27 -50.92
CA GLU A 52 49.56 8.19 -50.99
C GLU A 52 50.19 8.38 -49.62
N ALA A 53 49.39 8.59 -48.57
CA ALA A 53 49.88 8.69 -47.19
C ALA A 53 50.55 7.39 -46.71
N THR A 54 50.00 6.22 -47.04
CA THR A 54 50.64 4.93 -46.72
C THR A 54 51.90 4.68 -47.53
N ARG A 55 51.94 5.10 -48.80
CA ARG A 55 53.16 5.04 -49.62
C ARG A 55 54.24 5.97 -49.08
N GLU A 56 53.90 7.20 -48.73
CA GLU A 56 54.83 8.17 -48.15
C GLU A 56 55.31 7.70 -46.77
N GLY A 57 54.41 7.16 -45.95
CA GLY A 57 54.73 6.52 -44.69
C GLY A 57 55.67 5.32 -44.86
N LEU A 58 55.46 4.47 -45.88
CA LEU A 58 56.36 3.36 -46.20
C LEU A 58 57.73 3.85 -46.66
N LEU A 59 57.80 4.89 -47.49
CA LEU A 59 59.06 5.50 -47.91
C LEU A 59 59.81 6.10 -46.72
N GLN A 60 59.12 6.82 -45.83
CA GLN A 60 59.71 7.32 -44.58
C GLN A 60 60.13 6.19 -43.64
N MET A 61 59.36 5.11 -43.52
CA MET A 61 59.76 3.94 -42.73
C MET A 61 60.98 3.24 -43.33
N GLN A 62 61.08 3.17 -44.65
CA GLN A 62 62.23 2.58 -45.31
C GLN A 62 63.49 3.45 -45.15
N SER A 63 63.33 4.79 -45.22
CA SER A 63 64.41 5.74 -44.91
C SER A 63 64.83 5.62 -43.45
N THR A 64 63.90 5.70 -42.50
CA THR A 64 64.21 5.57 -41.07
C THR A 64 64.79 4.21 -40.73
N ARG A 65 64.37 3.12 -41.37
CA ARG A 65 65.00 1.80 -41.22
C ARG A 65 66.45 1.82 -41.72
N ARG A 66 66.73 2.49 -42.84
CA ARG A 66 68.09 2.67 -43.37
C ARG A 66 68.93 3.52 -42.42
N ASP A 67 68.37 4.60 -41.90
CA ASP A 67 69.04 5.49 -40.95
C ASP A 67 69.31 4.76 -39.62
N ILE A 68 68.34 4.02 -39.08
CA ILE A 68 68.51 3.19 -37.89
C ILE A 68 69.55 2.09 -38.13
N ALA A 69 69.55 1.44 -39.30
CA ALA A 69 70.58 0.46 -39.64
C ALA A 69 71.98 1.12 -39.69
N SER A 70 72.09 2.32 -40.25
CA SER A 70 73.36 3.07 -40.26
C SER A 70 73.80 3.48 -38.86
N VAL A 71 72.87 3.90 -38.00
CA VAL A 71 73.13 4.24 -36.61
C VAL A 71 73.52 2.99 -35.83
N GLN A 72 72.86 1.86 -36.05
CA GLN A 72 73.22 0.57 -35.46
C GLN A 72 74.58 0.09 -35.93
N GLU A 73 74.95 0.31 -37.19
CA GLU A 73 76.28 -0.02 -37.70
C GLU A 73 77.35 0.88 -37.08
N VAL A 74 77.09 2.18 -36.95
CA VAL A 74 77.98 3.12 -36.23
C VAL A 74 78.08 2.75 -34.75
N PHE A 75 76.97 2.38 -34.10
CA PHE A 75 76.99 1.90 -32.71
C PHE A 75 77.69 0.56 -32.57
N ALA A 76 77.53 -0.37 -33.51
CA ALA A 76 78.25 -1.65 -33.54
C ALA A 76 79.73 -1.45 -33.82
N GLN A 77 80.12 -0.44 -34.62
CA GLN A 77 81.52 -0.03 -34.77
C GLN A 77 82.06 0.61 -33.49
N ILE A 78 81.26 1.42 -32.79
CA ILE A 78 81.64 1.97 -31.47
C ILE A 78 81.75 0.85 -30.44
N GLU A 79 80.80 -0.07 -30.40
CA GLU A 79 80.75 -1.21 -29.48
C GLU A 79 81.82 -2.25 -29.82
N GLY A 80 82.14 -2.44 -31.09
CA GLY A 80 83.30 -3.20 -31.58
C GLY A 80 84.62 -2.54 -31.21
N MET A 81 84.75 -1.21 -31.32
CA MET A 81 85.89 -0.47 -30.76
C MET A 81 85.99 -0.58 -29.22
N PHE A 82 84.90 -0.97 -28.54
CA PHE A 82 84.88 -1.31 -27.11
C PHE A 82 85.16 -2.80 -26.84
N GLN A 83 84.78 -3.73 -27.73
CA GLN A 83 84.89 -5.20 -27.56
C GLN A 83 86.17 -5.80 -28.16
N ASP A 84 86.72 -5.26 -29.25
CA ASP A 84 88.04 -5.65 -29.79
C ASP A 84 89.20 -5.32 -28.82
N THR A 85 88.90 -4.60 -27.74
CA THR A 85 89.79 -4.40 -26.58
C THR A 85 89.60 -5.41 -25.44
N ALA A 86 88.72 -6.41 -25.57
CA ALA A 86 88.31 -7.30 -24.48
C ALA A 86 88.60 -8.81 -24.67
N GLU A 87 88.87 -9.32 -25.89
CA GLU A 87 88.94 -10.78 -26.10
C GLU A 87 90.35 -11.41 -26.28
N ASP A 88 91.44 -10.64 -26.44
CA ASP A 88 92.80 -11.24 -26.44
C ASP A 88 93.47 -11.16 -25.06
N GLY A 89 93.50 -12.31 -24.37
CA GLY A 89 93.99 -12.51 -23.00
C GLY A 89 95.50 -12.36 -22.78
N SER A 90 96.09 -11.20 -23.07
CA SER A 90 97.41 -10.84 -22.55
C SER A 90 97.51 -9.36 -22.17
N GLN A 91 98.18 -9.09 -21.04
CA GLN A 91 98.36 -7.75 -20.48
C GLN A 91 98.87 -6.75 -21.53
N ALA A 92 98.09 -5.70 -21.84
CA ALA A 92 98.49 -4.28 -21.86
C ALA A 92 97.69 -3.42 -22.86
N ARG A 93 96.82 -2.56 -22.28
CA ARG A 93 96.57 -1.13 -22.58
C ARG A 93 95.07 -0.83 -22.59
N GLU A 94 94.48 -0.73 -21.40
CA GLU A 94 93.41 0.25 -21.20
C GLU A 94 93.98 1.61 -21.60
N THR A 95 93.56 2.17 -22.73
CA THR A 95 94.01 3.50 -23.12
C THR A 95 93.57 4.51 -22.05
N LYS A 96 94.46 5.43 -21.67
CA LYS A 96 94.16 6.52 -20.71
C LYS A 96 92.85 7.27 -21.05
N GLY A 97 92.43 7.26 -22.31
CA GLY A 97 91.16 7.84 -22.78
C GLY A 97 89.91 7.19 -22.18
N GLY A 98 89.83 5.85 -22.06
CA GLY A 98 88.65 5.16 -21.52
C GLY A 98 88.43 5.40 -20.02
N LYS A 99 89.52 5.38 -19.23
CA LYS A 99 89.49 5.77 -17.81
C LYS A 99 89.20 7.26 -17.62
N SER A 100 89.84 8.13 -18.41
CA SER A 100 89.62 9.58 -18.32
C SER A 100 88.19 9.95 -18.73
N PHE A 101 87.62 9.31 -19.75
CA PHE A 101 86.24 9.57 -20.18
C PHE A 101 85.20 9.06 -19.17
N ARG A 102 85.42 7.89 -18.55
CA ARG A 102 84.58 7.43 -17.42
C ARG A 102 84.62 8.40 -16.25
N VAL A 103 85.82 8.81 -15.82
CA VAL A 103 85.99 9.78 -14.74
C VAL A 103 85.37 11.13 -15.09
N ILE A 104 85.50 11.63 -16.33
CA ILE A 104 84.86 12.87 -16.78
C ILE A 104 83.33 12.73 -16.79
N CYS A 105 82.80 11.58 -17.19
CA CYS A 105 81.37 11.30 -17.15
C CYS A 105 80.84 11.27 -15.71
N GLU A 106 81.52 10.56 -14.82
CA GLU A 106 81.18 10.47 -13.38
C GLU A 106 81.27 11.85 -12.72
N LEU A 107 82.32 12.62 -13.01
CA LEU A 107 82.52 13.97 -12.46
C LEU A 107 81.49 14.97 -13.02
N SER A 108 81.09 14.81 -14.29
CA SER A 108 80.01 15.59 -14.89
C SER A 108 78.64 15.24 -14.30
N GLN A 109 78.39 13.96 -13.99
CA GLN A 109 77.17 13.51 -13.30
C GLN A 109 77.12 14.04 -11.87
N LEU A 110 78.24 13.94 -11.12
CA LEU A 110 78.38 14.49 -9.78
C LEU A 110 78.15 16.01 -9.77
N ARG A 111 78.76 16.74 -10.71
CA ARG A 111 78.58 18.19 -10.82
C ARG A 111 77.11 18.56 -11.09
N ARG A 112 76.42 17.84 -11.99
CA ARG A 112 75.00 18.07 -12.25
C ARG A 112 74.15 17.81 -11.00
N ALA A 113 74.42 16.73 -10.27
CA ALA A 113 73.73 16.40 -9.03
C ALA A 113 73.97 17.49 -7.95
N LEU A 114 75.21 17.97 -7.79
CA LEU A 114 75.53 19.04 -6.83
C LEU A 114 74.85 20.36 -7.17
N VAL A 115 74.78 20.73 -8.45
CA VAL A 115 74.05 21.92 -8.89
C VAL A 115 72.55 21.78 -8.59
N GLN A 116 71.96 20.63 -8.90
CA GLN A 116 70.54 20.37 -8.59
C GLN A 116 70.25 20.43 -7.08
N THR A 117 71.12 19.84 -6.24
CA THR A 117 70.96 19.91 -4.78
C THR A 117 71.11 21.34 -4.26
N SER A 118 72.04 22.13 -4.81
CA SER A 118 72.20 23.54 -4.44
C SER A 118 70.96 24.36 -4.81
N ASP A 119 70.38 24.12 -5.98
CA ASP A 119 69.18 24.82 -6.43
C ASP A 119 67.94 24.43 -5.61
N ILE A 120 67.77 23.15 -5.25
CA ILE A 120 66.69 22.68 -4.35
C ILE A 120 66.83 23.35 -2.98
N LEU A 121 68.03 23.40 -2.43
CA LEU A 121 68.28 23.99 -1.11
C LEU A 121 67.97 25.50 -1.10
N LYS A 122 68.35 26.24 -2.15
CA LYS A 122 67.96 27.65 -2.31
C LYS A 122 66.44 27.83 -2.33
N LYS A 123 65.74 27.01 -3.12
CA LYS A 123 64.27 27.05 -3.21
C LYS A 123 63.59 26.77 -1.87
N ILE A 124 64.13 25.86 -1.03
CA ILE A 124 63.57 25.59 0.31
C ILE A 124 63.69 26.82 1.22
N TYR A 125 64.81 27.54 1.18
CA TYR A 125 64.97 28.77 1.98
C TYR A 125 64.03 29.89 1.52
N GLU A 126 63.90 30.08 0.20
CA GLU A 126 62.95 31.04 -0.39
C GLU A 126 61.51 30.70 0.00
N MET A 127 61.15 29.41 -0.11
CA MET A 127 59.82 28.87 0.23
C MET A 127 59.39 29.24 1.65
N GLY A 128 60.26 29.10 2.65
CA GLY A 128 59.89 29.35 4.05
C GLY A 128 59.34 30.76 4.27
N SER A 129 59.98 31.77 3.65
CA SER A 129 59.52 33.16 3.74
C SER A 129 58.26 33.44 2.93
N GLU A 130 58.16 32.92 1.70
CA GLU A 130 56.99 33.11 0.84
C GLU A 130 55.75 32.42 1.42
N VAL A 131 55.88 31.17 1.88
CA VAL A 131 54.78 30.42 2.51
C VAL A 131 54.21 31.18 3.70
N GLN A 132 55.05 31.75 4.55
CA GLN A 132 54.58 32.53 5.69
C GLN A 132 53.77 33.78 5.27
N THR A 133 54.20 34.48 4.22
CA THR A 133 53.45 35.63 3.67
C THR A 133 52.11 35.19 3.06
N LEU A 134 52.07 34.06 2.38
CA LEU A 134 50.85 33.51 1.80
C LEU A 134 49.87 33.03 2.87
N THR A 135 50.37 32.41 3.95
CA THR A 135 49.54 32.00 5.09
C THR A 135 48.88 33.22 5.75
N GLN A 136 49.61 34.32 5.93
CA GLN A 136 49.05 35.56 6.48
C GLN A 136 48.00 36.18 5.56
N LEU A 137 48.26 36.21 4.25
CA LEU A 137 47.29 36.69 3.27
C LEU A 137 46.02 35.84 3.27
N LEU A 138 46.16 34.52 3.26
CA LEU A 138 45.03 33.59 3.31
C LEU A 138 44.22 33.74 4.60
N ALA A 139 44.88 33.86 5.75
CA ALA A 139 44.20 34.10 7.03
C ALA A 139 43.37 35.38 7.01
N SER A 140 43.84 36.44 6.32
CA SER A 140 43.07 37.68 6.15
C SER A 140 41.80 37.49 5.31
N TYR A 141 41.84 36.60 4.31
CA TYR A 141 40.69 36.26 3.48
C TYR A 141 39.71 35.32 4.20
N GLN A 142 40.21 34.37 4.98
CA GLN A 142 39.37 33.52 5.83
C GLN A 142 38.63 34.33 6.90
N ALA A 143 39.26 35.37 7.46
CA ALA A 143 38.61 36.27 8.43
C ALA A 143 37.49 37.13 7.82
N ASN A 144 37.53 37.38 6.51
CA ASN A 144 36.53 38.16 5.80
C ASN A 144 36.10 37.48 4.49
N LEU A 145 35.29 36.44 4.62
CA LEU A 145 34.80 35.63 3.50
C LEU A 145 34.09 36.46 2.42
N TYR A 146 33.34 37.50 2.82
CA TYR A 146 32.57 38.37 1.92
C TYR A 146 33.38 39.55 1.36
N GLY A 147 34.70 39.54 1.52
CA GLY A 147 35.60 40.55 0.96
C GLY A 147 35.90 40.37 -0.54
N PRO A 148 36.54 41.36 -1.19
CA PRO A 148 36.77 41.37 -2.65
C PRO A 148 37.91 40.47 -3.15
N ALA A 149 38.66 39.80 -2.25
CA ALA A 149 39.79 38.88 -2.53
C ALA A 149 40.48 39.10 -3.90
N PRO A 150 41.15 40.24 -4.13
CA PRO A 150 41.66 40.63 -5.44
C PRO A 150 42.76 39.68 -5.95
N ASP A 151 43.63 39.23 -5.05
CA ASP A 151 44.84 38.47 -5.39
C ASP A 151 44.63 36.95 -5.32
N LEU A 152 43.37 36.48 -5.30
CA LEU A 152 43.04 35.05 -5.19
C LEU A 152 43.70 34.19 -6.29
N LEU A 153 43.77 34.71 -7.52
CA LEU A 153 44.43 34.01 -8.63
C LEU A 153 45.96 33.98 -8.47
N ALA A 154 46.53 35.06 -7.95
CA ALA A 154 47.97 35.15 -7.70
C ALA A 154 48.38 34.21 -6.55
N LEU A 155 47.56 34.16 -5.50
CA LEU A 155 47.68 33.21 -4.39
C LEU A 155 47.67 31.77 -4.90
N HIS A 156 46.66 31.40 -5.70
CA HIS A 156 46.58 30.06 -6.31
C HIS A 156 47.81 29.75 -7.16
N PHE A 157 48.26 30.69 -8.00
CA PHE A 157 49.45 30.50 -8.84
C PHE A 157 50.72 30.22 -8.02
N GLN A 158 50.95 30.97 -6.95
CA GLN A 158 52.11 30.78 -6.07
C GLN A 158 52.02 29.44 -5.31
N ILE A 159 50.84 29.09 -4.81
CA ILE A 159 50.60 27.79 -4.17
C ILE A 159 50.84 26.65 -5.16
N SER A 160 50.34 26.73 -6.40
CA SER A 160 50.61 25.72 -7.43
C SER A 160 52.11 25.57 -7.72
N LYS A 161 52.86 26.69 -7.75
CA LYS A 161 54.31 26.66 -7.96
C LYS A 161 55.01 25.90 -6.83
N TRP A 162 54.64 26.17 -5.58
CA TRP A 162 55.20 25.46 -4.43
C TRP A 162 54.77 23.99 -4.36
N GLU A 163 53.54 23.66 -4.76
CA GLU A 163 53.05 22.29 -4.90
C GLU A 163 53.87 21.51 -5.95
N THR A 164 54.17 22.11 -7.11
CA THR A 164 55.03 21.47 -8.13
C THR A 164 56.44 21.22 -7.59
N PHE A 165 57.02 22.19 -6.88
CA PHE A 165 58.34 22.05 -6.26
C PHE A 165 58.36 20.93 -5.21
N ARG A 166 57.33 20.84 -4.37
CA ARG A 166 57.14 19.75 -3.38
C ARG A 166 57.10 18.39 -4.08
N ASN A 167 56.29 18.25 -5.13
CA ASN A 167 56.16 16.98 -5.87
C ASN A 167 57.47 16.57 -6.56
N GLU A 168 58.20 17.53 -7.16
CA GLU A 168 59.53 17.29 -7.74
C GLU A 168 60.54 16.83 -6.69
N THR A 169 60.56 17.50 -5.53
CA THR A 169 61.53 17.21 -4.46
C THR A 169 61.25 15.86 -3.80
N LEU A 170 59.98 15.52 -3.57
CA LEU A 170 59.57 14.21 -3.04
C LEU A 170 59.84 13.07 -4.04
N HIS A 171 59.67 13.30 -5.33
CA HIS A 171 60.03 12.31 -6.36
C HIS A 171 61.54 12.03 -6.36
N LEU A 172 62.38 13.08 -6.28
CA LEU A 172 63.83 12.94 -6.20
C LEU A 172 64.28 12.23 -4.92
N ALA A 173 63.61 12.51 -3.80
CA ALA A 173 63.88 11.86 -2.51
C ALA A 173 63.40 10.39 -2.45
N GLY A 174 62.64 9.90 -3.43
CA GLY A 174 62.16 8.53 -3.49
C GLY A 174 63.28 7.47 -3.51
N SER A 175 64.46 7.83 -4.03
CA SER A 175 65.66 6.97 -4.04
C SER A 175 66.59 7.17 -2.83
N SER A 176 66.24 8.06 -1.89
CA SER A 176 67.07 8.42 -0.74
C SER A 176 66.74 7.58 0.50
N ALA A 177 67.63 7.61 1.50
CA ALA A 177 67.44 6.91 2.77
C ALA A 177 66.15 7.37 3.50
N PRO A 178 65.48 6.46 4.25
CA PRO A 178 64.18 6.74 4.88
C PRO A 178 64.23 7.88 5.91
N ASP A 179 65.38 8.08 6.58
CA ASP A 179 65.56 9.16 7.56
C ASP A 179 65.64 10.54 6.89
N THR A 180 66.37 10.64 5.78
CA THR A 180 66.48 11.86 4.97
C THR A 180 65.12 12.25 4.40
N ARG A 181 64.32 11.25 3.97
CA ARG A 181 62.96 11.49 3.49
C ARG A 181 62.05 12.04 4.60
N ARG A 182 62.16 11.52 5.83
CA ARG A 182 61.39 12.03 6.98
C ARG A 182 61.75 13.48 7.31
N GLN A 183 63.02 13.84 7.30
CA GLN A 183 63.47 15.21 7.55
C GLN A 183 62.97 16.17 6.46
N LEU A 184 63.01 15.76 5.19
CA LEU A 184 62.46 16.54 4.09
C LEU A 184 60.95 16.79 4.25
N ILE A 185 60.19 15.76 4.65
CA ILE A 185 58.75 15.89 4.89
C ILE A 185 58.48 16.90 6.02
N GLN A 186 59.26 16.88 7.11
CA GLN A 186 59.14 17.87 8.19
C GLN A 186 59.41 19.29 7.72
N MET A 187 60.37 19.47 6.81
CA MET A 187 60.67 20.79 6.23
C MET A 187 59.58 21.30 5.28
N LEU A 188 58.80 20.39 4.69
CA LEU A 188 57.67 20.73 3.82
C LEU A 188 56.34 20.90 4.59
N ALA A 189 56.29 20.56 5.89
CA ALA A 189 55.06 20.61 6.68
C ALA A 189 54.32 21.96 6.65
N PRO A 190 54.99 23.13 6.77
CA PRO A 190 54.29 24.43 6.69
C PRO A 190 53.60 24.69 5.34
N LEU A 191 54.10 24.07 4.26
CA LEU A 191 53.48 24.15 2.95
C LEU A 191 52.23 23.26 2.87
N GLU A 192 52.22 22.09 3.52
CA GLU A 192 51.02 21.26 3.65
C GLU A 192 49.92 22.00 4.41
N ASP A 193 50.26 22.63 5.55
CA ASP A 193 49.31 23.41 6.34
C ASP A 193 48.68 24.55 5.51
N LEU A 194 49.48 25.21 4.65
CA LEU A 194 48.98 26.23 3.73
C LEU A 194 48.06 25.64 2.64
N LEU A 195 48.40 24.48 2.10
CA LEU A 195 47.58 23.78 1.09
C LEU A 195 46.22 23.39 1.68
N ASP A 196 46.19 22.82 2.88
CA ASP A 196 44.97 22.43 3.58
C ASP A 196 44.12 23.65 3.93
N ALA A 197 44.73 24.73 4.42
CA ALA A 197 44.03 25.98 4.71
C ALA A 197 43.41 26.60 3.43
N PHE A 198 44.14 26.56 2.31
CA PHE A 198 43.64 27.08 1.04
C PHE A 198 42.50 26.23 0.50
N GLU A 199 42.58 24.91 0.67
CA GLU A 199 41.51 24.00 0.31
C GLU A 199 40.25 24.26 1.13
N SER A 200 40.36 24.42 2.46
CA SER A 200 39.24 24.80 3.32
C SER A 200 38.59 26.10 2.86
N TYR A 201 39.40 27.13 2.60
CA TYR A 201 38.89 28.42 2.13
C TYR A 201 38.17 28.31 0.78
N MET A 202 38.66 27.49 -0.15
CA MET A 202 37.96 27.22 -1.41
C MET A 202 36.61 26.53 -1.19
N LEU A 203 36.50 25.59 -0.25
CA LEU A 203 35.22 24.96 0.10
C LEU A 203 34.25 25.96 0.74
N ASP A 204 34.75 26.85 1.60
CA ASP A 204 33.94 27.89 2.24
C ASP A 204 33.37 28.87 1.20
N LEU A 205 34.19 29.27 0.21
CA LEU A 205 33.73 30.08 -0.93
C LEU A 205 32.68 29.36 -1.76
N MET A 206 32.85 28.05 -2.01
CA MET A 206 31.89 27.25 -2.76
C MET A 206 30.53 27.13 -2.05
N ALA A 207 30.53 27.01 -0.72
CA ALA A 207 29.30 26.95 0.07
C ALA A 207 28.50 28.27 0.04
N HIS A 208 29.20 29.42 -0.01
CA HIS A 208 28.59 30.75 0.11
C HIS A 208 28.52 31.52 -1.23
N VAL A 209 28.54 30.84 -2.38
CA VAL A 209 28.45 31.49 -3.70
C VAL A 209 27.23 32.42 -3.84
N PRO A 210 26.00 32.04 -3.45
CA PRO A 210 24.85 32.94 -3.55
C PRO A 210 25.04 34.22 -2.70
N ASP A 211 25.59 34.09 -1.50
CA ASP A 211 25.79 35.21 -0.59
C ASP A 211 26.90 36.14 -1.07
N LEU A 212 27.98 35.62 -1.67
CA LEU A 212 29.01 36.45 -2.30
C LEU A 212 28.44 37.34 -3.41
N VAL A 213 27.52 36.80 -4.22
CA VAL A 213 26.86 37.59 -5.29
C VAL A 213 25.89 38.62 -4.69
N ARG A 214 25.17 38.29 -3.62
CA ARG A 214 24.30 39.24 -2.89
C ARG A 214 25.08 40.42 -2.30
N HIS A 215 26.30 40.18 -1.80
CA HIS A 215 27.20 41.21 -1.30
C HIS A 215 27.96 41.97 -2.41
N GLY A 216 27.62 41.74 -3.68
CA GLY A 216 28.22 42.42 -4.83
C GLY A 216 29.61 41.93 -5.23
N GLN A 217 30.10 40.83 -4.63
CA GLN A 217 31.44 40.29 -4.89
C GLN A 217 31.44 39.21 -5.98
N ALA A 218 30.73 39.45 -7.08
CA ALA A 218 30.70 38.57 -8.25
C ALA A 218 32.10 38.27 -8.81
N GLY A 219 33.05 39.21 -8.67
CA GLY A 219 34.43 39.04 -9.10
C GLY A 219 35.17 37.89 -8.38
N VAL A 220 34.86 37.63 -7.11
CA VAL A 220 35.47 36.52 -6.35
C VAL A 220 34.99 35.19 -6.89
N VAL A 221 33.69 35.07 -7.19
CA VAL A 221 33.10 33.86 -7.79
C VAL A 221 33.75 33.56 -9.14
N VAL A 222 33.93 34.56 -10.01
CA VAL A 222 34.60 34.36 -11.30
C VAL A 222 36.05 33.90 -11.11
N ARG A 223 36.80 34.46 -10.15
CA ARG A 223 38.18 34.02 -9.86
C ARG A 223 38.21 32.58 -9.34
N MET A 224 37.29 32.22 -8.44
CA MET A 224 37.12 30.86 -7.93
C MET A 224 36.85 29.87 -9.08
N VAL A 225 35.92 30.21 -9.98
CA VAL A 225 35.61 29.39 -11.16
C VAL A 225 36.81 29.23 -12.07
N LYS A 226 37.61 30.29 -12.27
CA LYS A 226 38.85 30.20 -13.06
C LYS A 226 39.89 29.25 -12.44
N ILE A 227 39.98 29.23 -11.11
CA ILE A 227 40.83 28.26 -10.40
C ILE A 227 40.30 26.84 -10.65
N MET A 228 38.99 26.62 -10.50
CA MET A 228 38.37 25.32 -10.74
C MET A 228 38.57 24.83 -12.19
N GLU A 229 38.39 25.69 -13.19
CA GLU A 229 38.64 25.36 -14.61
C GLU A 229 40.12 24.98 -14.85
N ARG A 230 41.06 25.69 -14.23
CA ARG A 230 42.49 25.42 -14.37
C ARG A 230 42.84 24.08 -13.74
N GLU A 231 42.42 23.83 -12.51
CA GLU A 231 42.71 22.59 -11.79
C GLU A 231 42.03 21.39 -12.46
N ASN A 232 40.81 21.53 -12.97
CA ASN A 232 40.15 20.44 -13.71
C ASN A 232 40.94 20.04 -14.98
N ARG A 233 41.54 21.02 -15.69
CA ARG A 233 42.42 20.74 -16.84
C ARG A 233 43.70 20.02 -16.42
N GLU A 234 44.28 20.35 -15.28
CA GLU A 234 45.46 19.63 -14.76
C GLU A 234 45.10 18.23 -14.24
N ASP A 235 43.91 18.05 -13.65
CA ASP A 235 43.35 16.75 -13.25
C ASP A 235 43.14 15.84 -14.48
N GLU A 236 42.54 16.36 -15.56
CA GLU A 236 42.36 15.64 -16.83
C GLU A 236 43.70 15.22 -17.44
N ARG A 237 44.70 16.11 -17.45
CA ARG A 237 46.06 15.79 -17.90
C ARG A 237 46.68 14.69 -17.04
N THR A 238 46.53 14.78 -15.73
CA THR A 238 47.04 13.78 -14.78
C THR A 238 46.38 12.42 -15.00
N ALA A 239 45.06 12.38 -15.17
CA ALA A 239 44.31 11.16 -15.47
C ALA A 239 44.77 10.54 -16.79
N ALA A 240 44.93 11.34 -17.85
CA ALA A 240 45.44 10.87 -19.15
C ALA A 240 46.85 10.29 -19.04
N ILE A 241 47.74 10.92 -18.27
CA ILE A 241 49.10 10.41 -18.03
C ILE A 241 49.07 9.09 -17.26
N ARG A 242 48.22 8.96 -16.22
CA ARG A 242 48.07 7.72 -15.45
C ARG A 242 47.52 6.58 -16.31
N LEU A 243 46.51 6.87 -17.14
CA LEU A 243 45.96 5.92 -18.10
C LEU A 243 47.00 5.47 -19.13
N ALA A 244 47.80 6.40 -19.68
CA ALA A 244 48.88 6.07 -20.61
C ALA A 244 49.97 5.20 -19.97
N LYS A 245 50.32 5.46 -18.69
CA LYS A 245 51.24 4.61 -17.91
C LYS A 245 50.65 3.20 -17.71
N HIS A 246 49.37 3.10 -17.37
CA HIS A 246 48.69 1.82 -17.16
C HIS A 246 48.53 1.02 -18.46
N ALA A 247 48.34 1.69 -19.59
CA ALA A 247 48.22 1.10 -20.92
C ALA A 247 49.57 0.60 -21.52
N LYS A 248 50.69 0.72 -20.78
CA LYS A 248 52.03 0.27 -21.19
C LYS A 248 52.45 0.72 -22.59
N ILE A 249 52.08 1.93 -23.00
CA ILE A 249 52.53 2.50 -24.27
C ILE A 249 54.06 2.72 -24.16
N GLU A 250 54.84 1.90 -24.86
CA GLU A 250 56.30 1.95 -24.86
C GLU A 250 56.78 3.34 -25.33
N GLY A 251 57.31 4.13 -24.38
CA GLY A 251 57.83 5.48 -24.64
C GLY A 251 57.48 6.51 -23.57
N ALA A 252 56.32 6.38 -22.91
CA ALA A 252 55.87 7.36 -21.92
C ALA A 252 56.76 7.42 -20.66
N ALA A 253 57.33 6.27 -20.25
CA ALA A 253 58.25 6.17 -19.11
C ALA A 253 59.65 6.77 -19.39
N ARG A 254 60.00 7.06 -20.65
CA ARG A 254 61.33 7.59 -21.03
C ARG A 254 61.43 9.11 -20.91
N PHE A 255 60.29 9.82 -20.82
CA PHE A 255 60.28 11.27 -20.62
C PHE A 255 60.30 11.60 -19.11
N ARG A 256 61.44 12.11 -18.61
CA ARG A 256 61.58 12.53 -17.20
C ARG A 256 60.47 13.49 -16.74
N ALA A 257 60.01 14.38 -17.62
CA ALA A 257 58.90 15.31 -17.34
C ALA A 257 57.58 14.61 -17.02
N ILE A 258 57.35 13.39 -17.52
CA ILE A 258 56.15 12.57 -17.25
C ILE A 258 56.32 11.72 -15.98
N ALA A 259 57.57 11.43 -15.58
CA ALA A 259 57.88 10.74 -14.33
C ALA A 259 57.76 11.67 -13.12
N THR A 260 58.17 12.94 -13.25
CA THR A 260 58.11 13.98 -12.21
C THR A 260 56.76 14.67 -12.08
N TYR A 261 55.86 14.53 -13.06
CA TYR A 261 54.51 15.12 -13.01
C TYR A 261 53.64 14.34 -12.01
N GLY A 262 53.62 14.82 -10.78
CA GLY A 262 52.95 14.21 -9.63
C GLY A 262 51.80 15.05 -9.07
N HIS A 263 51.07 15.78 -9.91
CA HIS A 263 49.88 16.50 -9.46
C HIS A 263 48.86 15.53 -8.84
N THR A 264 48.32 15.90 -7.68
CA THR A 264 47.29 15.14 -6.99
C THR A 264 45.93 15.54 -7.53
N ILE A 265 45.09 14.55 -7.87
CA ILE A 265 43.78 14.80 -8.46
C ILE A 265 42.86 15.44 -7.39
N LYS A 266 42.41 16.68 -7.60
CA LYS A 266 41.68 17.46 -6.57
C LYS A 266 40.15 17.42 -6.73
N LEU A 267 39.62 17.23 -7.94
CA LEU A 267 38.19 17.11 -8.25
C LEU A 267 37.33 18.28 -7.74
N TYR A 268 37.77 19.52 -7.94
CA TYR A 268 37.03 20.69 -7.45
C TYR A 268 35.59 20.78 -7.98
N TRP A 269 35.30 20.26 -9.18
CA TRP A 269 33.92 20.24 -9.69
C TRP A 269 33.00 19.32 -8.88
N HIS A 270 33.50 18.13 -8.52
CA HIS A 270 32.76 17.20 -7.66
C HIS A 270 32.62 17.76 -6.24
N LYS A 271 33.69 18.38 -5.71
CA LYS A 271 33.64 19.07 -4.41
C LYS A 271 32.60 20.19 -4.41
N PHE A 272 32.52 20.99 -5.48
CA PHE A 272 31.50 22.03 -5.63
C PHE A 272 30.07 21.46 -5.63
N GLN A 273 29.81 20.40 -6.38
CA GLN A 273 28.48 19.75 -6.37
C GLN A 273 28.11 19.24 -4.97
N HIS A 274 29.08 18.66 -4.26
CA HIS A 274 28.89 18.17 -2.91
C HIS A 274 28.68 19.30 -1.90
N THR A 275 29.47 20.37 -1.95
CA THR A 275 29.33 21.51 -1.02
C THR A 275 28.03 22.26 -1.21
N VAL A 276 27.56 22.44 -2.44
CA VAL A 276 26.25 23.06 -2.71
C VAL A 276 25.12 22.23 -2.10
N ARG A 277 25.14 20.89 -2.26
CA ARG A 277 24.16 19.99 -1.62
C ARG A 277 24.26 20.03 -0.11
N ALA A 278 25.48 19.97 0.44
CA ALA A 278 25.71 19.98 1.88
C ALA A 278 25.24 21.29 2.53
N ALA A 279 25.51 22.45 1.90
CA ALA A 279 25.04 23.74 2.37
C ALA A 279 23.50 23.85 2.34
N ALA A 280 22.87 23.36 1.26
CA ALA A 280 21.41 23.31 1.17
C ALA A 280 20.79 22.40 2.25
N LEU A 281 21.39 21.22 2.47
CA LEU A 281 20.95 20.27 3.51
C LEU A 281 21.11 20.86 4.91
N GLN A 282 22.25 21.49 5.21
CA GLN A 282 22.49 22.10 6.52
C GLN A 282 21.45 23.17 6.83
N ARG A 283 21.13 24.05 5.86
CA ARG A 283 20.10 25.07 6.04
C ARG A 283 18.71 24.47 6.26
N LEU A 284 18.37 23.38 5.57
CA LEU A 284 17.12 22.66 5.78
C LEU A 284 17.07 21.98 7.16
N GLN A 285 18.19 21.41 7.63
CA GLN A 285 18.31 20.81 8.96
C GLN A 285 18.17 21.85 10.08
N GLU A 286 18.79 23.02 9.92
CA GLU A 286 18.66 24.14 10.86
C GLU A 286 17.21 24.61 10.96
N LEU A 287 16.50 24.69 9.83
CA LEU A 287 15.07 25.01 9.82
C LEU A 287 14.22 23.92 10.48
N TRP A 288 14.48 22.65 10.16
CA TRP A 288 13.79 21.52 10.78
C TRP A 288 13.92 21.52 12.30
N ALA A 289 15.11 21.82 12.82
CA ALA A 289 15.38 21.87 14.26
C ALA A 289 14.72 23.08 14.97
N GLN A 290 14.35 24.14 14.24
CA GLN A 290 13.70 25.33 14.78
C GLN A 290 12.16 25.20 14.83
N LEU A 291 11.59 24.20 14.18
CA LEU A 291 10.14 23.98 14.16
C LEU A 291 9.64 23.48 15.54
N PRO A 292 8.55 24.04 16.08
CA PRO A 292 7.98 23.59 17.35
C PRO A 292 7.43 22.17 17.26
N GLU A 293 6.80 21.82 16.12
CA GLU A 293 6.36 20.47 15.78
C GLU A 293 6.93 20.13 14.39
N PRO A 294 8.00 19.31 14.33
CA PRO A 294 8.66 18.99 13.07
C PRO A 294 7.82 18.02 12.24
N SER A 295 7.21 18.52 11.17
CA SER A 295 6.51 17.72 10.17
C SER A 295 6.92 18.10 8.74
N PRO A 296 6.78 17.19 7.75
CA PRO A 296 7.04 17.52 6.36
C PRO A 296 6.26 18.75 5.88
N SER A 297 4.99 18.87 6.28
CA SER A 297 4.12 19.97 5.88
C SER A 297 4.56 21.30 6.49
N ALA A 298 4.86 21.32 7.79
CA ALA A 298 5.31 22.52 8.50
C ALA A 298 6.64 23.06 7.94
N LEU A 299 7.56 22.15 7.58
CA LEU A 299 8.79 22.53 6.89
C LEU A 299 8.47 23.13 5.52
N TYR A 300 7.59 22.49 4.75
CA TYR A 300 7.28 22.90 3.38
C TYR A 300 6.68 24.30 3.29
N GLU A 301 5.84 24.70 4.25
CA GLU A 301 5.31 26.08 4.36
C GLU A 301 6.42 27.14 4.47
N GLN A 302 7.59 26.78 5.02
CA GLN A 302 8.71 27.69 5.24
C GLN A 302 9.80 27.60 4.15
N ILE A 303 9.69 26.69 3.18
CA ILE A 303 10.71 26.43 2.15
C ILE A 303 10.64 27.42 0.96
N ASP A 304 9.77 28.44 0.98
CA ASP A 304 9.67 29.45 -0.08
C ASP A 304 11.00 30.10 -0.47
N TRP A 305 11.96 30.20 0.46
CA TRP A 305 13.30 30.71 0.19
C TRP A 305 14.08 29.84 -0.81
N LEU A 306 13.87 28.52 -0.85
CA LEU A 306 14.59 27.59 -1.74
C LEU A 306 14.26 27.91 -3.20
N TYR A 307 12.99 28.16 -3.47
CA TYR A 307 12.51 28.53 -4.80
C TYR A 307 13.02 29.92 -5.22
N LYS A 308 13.02 30.89 -4.30
CA LYS A 308 13.59 32.23 -4.53
C LYS A 308 15.10 32.17 -4.77
N ASP A 309 15.81 31.30 -4.07
CA ASP A 309 17.25 31.08 -4.25
C ASP A 309 17.55 30.50 -5.62
N LEU A 310 16.75 29.53 -6.10
CA LEU A 310 16.87 29.00 -7.46
C LEU A 310 16.61 30.06 -8.53
N ASP A 311 15.63 30.94 -8.33
CA ASP A 311 15.37 32.05 -9.25
C ASP A 311 16.54 33.03 -9.26
N PHE A 312 17.11 33.35 -8.10
CA PHE A 312 18.30 34.17 -7.98
C PHE A 312 19.51 33.54 -8.68
N VAL A 313 19.74 32.24 -8.50
CA VAL A 313 20.82 31.49 -9.15
C VAL A 313 20.70 31.62 -10.67
N ARG A 314 19.50 31.45 -11.21
CA ARG A 314 19.25 31.54 -12.66
C ARG A 314 19.63 32.90 -13.24
N HIS A 315 19.23 33.99 -12.57
CA HIS A 315 19.43 35.34 -13.10
C HIS A 315 20.83 35.90 -12.82
N ALA A 316 21.35 35.70 -11.61
CA ALA A 316 22.56 36.37 -11.13
C ALA A 316 23.82 35.50 -11.16
N ILE A 317 23.69 34.17 -11.00
CA ILE A 317 24.83 33.26 -10.85
C ILE A 317 25.19 32.59 -12.17
N VAL A 318 24.22 32.15 -12.97
CA VAL A 318 24.47 31.50 -14.28
C VAL A 318 25.41 32.31 -15.19
N PRO A 319 25.31 33.65 -15.31
CA PRO A 319 26.22 34.43 -16.15
C PRO A 319 27.69 34.41 -15.70
N LEU A 320 27.97 34.07 -14.43
CA LEU A 320 29.32 34.06 -13.87
C LEU A 320 30.09 32.78 -14.20
N PHE A 321 29.39 31.76 -14.69
CA PHE A 321 29.97 30.45 -15.00
C PHE A 321 29.98 30.18 -16.51
N PRO A 322 30.91 29.34 -17.00
CA PRO A 322 30.89 28.85 -18.37
C PRO A 322 29.59 28.08 -18.67
N PRO A 323 29.01 28.21 -19.88
CA PRO A 323 27.76 27.53 -20.23
C PRO A 323 27.87 26.00 -20.21
N ALA A 324 29.07 25.45 -20.45
CA ALA A 324 29.34 24.01 -20.42
C ALA A 324 29.10 23.36 -19.04
N CYS A 325 29.11 24.16 -17.96
CA CYS A 325 28.98 23.68 -16.60
C CYS A 325 27.53 23.37 -16.18
N HIS A 326 26.53 23.90 -16.90
CA HIS A 326 25.10 23.76 -16.56
C HIS A 326 24.80 24.01 -15.07
N VAL A 327 25.30 25.12 -14.52
CA VAL A 327 25.26 25.39 -13.06
C VAL A 327 23.84 25.45 -12.50
N TYR A 328 22.88 25.95 -13.27
CA TYR A 328 21.49 25.95 -12.85
C TYR A 328 20.99 24.52 -12.53
N LYS A 329 21.31 23.55 -13.39
CA LYS A 329 21.00 22.12 -13.15
C LYS A 329 21.63 21.61 -11.85
N ILE A 330 22.88 21.99 -11.56
CA ILE A 330 23.57 21.56 -10.34
C ILE A 330 22.83 22.07 -9.09
N TYR A 331 22.44 23.34 -9.07
CA TYR A 331 21.69 23.89 -7.94
C TYR A 331 20.31 23.24 -7.79
N VAL A 332 19.56 23.06 -8.88
CA VAL A 332 18.25 22.38 -8.85
C VAL A 332 18.40 20.97 -8.28
N GLN A 333 19.35 20.18 -8.80
CA GLN A 333 19.62 18.83 -8.31
C GLN A 333 20.08 18.79 -6.85
N ALA A 334 20.91 19.74 -6.44
CA ALA A 334 21.41 19.82 -5.07
C ALA A 334 20.28 20.14 -4.08
N HIS A 335 19.44 21.14 -4.38
CA HIS A 335 18.31 21.51 -3.53
C HIS A 335 17.25 20.40 -3.45
N HIS A 336 16.92 19.78 -4.59
CA HIS A 336 15.96 18.67 -4.64
C HIS A 336 16.46 17.46 -3.82
N ARG A 337 17.72 17.05 -4.04
CA ARG A 337 18.31 15.92 -3.30
C ARG A 337 18.49 16.22 -1.82
N ALA A 338 18.86 17.45 -1.45
CA ALA A 338 18.97 17.83 -0.04
C ALA A 338 17.62 17.74 0.68
N LEU A 339 16.53 18.12 0.03
CA LEU A 339 15.18 17.97 0.58
C LEU A 339 14.79 16.48 0.73
N GLY A 340 15.10 15.65 -0.28
CA GLY A 340 14.89 14.20 -0.21
C GLY A 340 15.69 13.51 0.90
N ASP A 341 16.97 13.87 1.06
CA ASP A 341 17.82 13.35 2.13
C ASP A 341 17.26 13.70 3.51
N LEU A 342 16.79 14.95 3.70
CA LEU A 342 16.20 15.41 4.94
C LEU A 342 14.96 14.58 5.32
N PHE A 343 14.03 14.39 4.38
CA PHE A 343 12.83 13.60 4.62
C PHE A 343 13.16 12.13 4.87
N GLN A 344 14.15 11.56 4.16
CA GLN A 344 14.58 10.20 4.40
C GLN A 344 15.21 10.02 5.81
N MET A 345 15.90 11.04 6.33
CA MET A 345 16.48 11.01 7.67
C MET A 345 15.42 11.10 8.79
N HIS A 346 14.39 11.93 8.63
CA HIS A 346 13.42 12.21 9.69
C HIS A 346 12.11 11.42 9.58
N VAL A 347 11.72 10.99 8.38
CA VAL A 347 10.51 10.21 8.12
C VAL A 347 10.90 8.94 7.35
N PRO A 348 11.46 7.93 8.03
CA PRO A 348 11.78 6.67 7.39
C PRO A 348 10.48 5.98 6.98
N LEU A 349 10.31 5.71 5.69
CA LEU A 349 9.08 5.14 5.13
C LEU A 349 8.64 3.83 5.81
N GLU A 350 9.57 3.05 6.35
CA GLU A 350 9.31 1.76 7.00
C GLU A 350 8.69 1.90 8.40
N THR A 351 8.89 3.04 9.07
CA THR A 351 8.49 3.26 10.46
C THR A 351 7.55 4.46 10.63
N ALA A 352 7.31 5.21 9.57
CA ALA A 352 6.51 6.42 9.61
C ALA A 352 5.04 6.12 9.90
N GLU A 353 4.40 7.00 10.68
CA GLU A 353 2.97 6.93 10.94
C GLU A 353 2.16 7.31 9.69
N ALA A 354 0.92 6.83 9.63
CA ALA A 354 0.00 7.06 8.51
C ALA A 354 -0.11 8.56 8.16
N ALA A 355 -0.26 9.41 9.17
CA ALA A 355 -0.39 10.86 8.98
C ALA A 355 0.87 11.45 8.33
N SER A 356 2.05 11.08 8.82
CA SER A 356 3.33 11.57 8.29
C SER A 356 3.62 11.09 6.87
N LEU A 357 3.19 9.87 6.51
CA LEU A 357 3.30 9.35 5.14
C LEU A 357 2.41 10.13 4.15
N LEU A 358 1.18 10.46 4.56
CA LEU A 358 0.25 11.25 3.75
C LEU A 358 0.75 12.69 3.55
N GLU A 359 1.22 13.32 4.62
CA GLU A 359 1.85 14.63 4.57
C GLU A 359 3.05 14.64 3.61
N LEU A 360 3.93 13.65 3.72
CA LEU A 360 5.08 13.51 2.84
C LEU A 360 4.68 13.35 1.37
N TYR A 361 3.61 12.59 1.10
CA TYR A 361 3.07 12.43 -0.25
C TYR A 361 2.54 13.76 -0.82
N HIS A 362 1.79 14.53 -0.02
CA HIS A 362 1.30 15.84 -0.44
C HIS A 362 2.45 16.81 -0.74
N VAL A 363 3.42 16.87 0.17
CA VAL A 363 4.62 17.71 0.02
C VAL A 363 5.43 17.34 -1.23
N ALA A 364 5.56 16.05 -1.53
CA ALA A 364 6.26 15.58 -2.73
C ALA A 364 5.58 16.06 -4.02
N ASN A 365 4.26 15.90 -4.11
CA ASN A 365 3.48 16.37 -5.25
C ASN A 365 3.53 17.90 -5.40
N GLU A 366 3.40 18.64 -4.29
CA GLU A 366 3.44 20.10 -4.35
C GLU A 366 4.84 20.59 -4.74
N HIS A 367 5.91 19.98 -4.22
CA HIS A 367 7.29 20.28 -4.61
C HIS A 367 7.54 20.05 -6.10
N GLU A 368 7.12 18.91 -6.62
CA GLU A 368 7.28 18.60 -8.04
C GLU A 368 6.50 19.60 -8.91
N SER A 369 5.25 19.91 -8.54
CA SER A 369 4.44 20.91 -9.23
C SER A 369 5.09 22.29 -9.23
N ARG A 370 5.60 22.77 -8.09
CA ARG A 370 6.30 24.06 -7.99
C ARG A 370 7.61 24.08 -8.76
N MET A 371 8.36 22.97 -8.80
CA MET A 371 9.61 22.87 -9.57
C MET A 371 9.37 22.87 -11.07
N LEU A 372 8.30 22.21 -11.54
CA LEU A 372 7.94 22.09 -12.96
C LEU A 372 7.13 23.29 -13.51
N GLN A 373 6.96 24.36 -12.73
CA GLN A 373 6.31 25.58 -13.21
C GLN A 373 7.04 26.13 -14.45
N ALA A 374 6.26 26.51 -15.46
CA ALA A 374 6.76 26.94 -16.77
C ALA A 374 7.77 28.11 -16.68
N GLU A 375 7.63 28.97 -15.67
CA GLU A 375 8.53 30.10 -15.46
C GLU A 375 9.96 29.68 -15.11
N ARG A 376 10.20 28.48 -14.55
CA ARG A 376 11.51 28.04 -14.05
C ARG A 376 12.37 27.30 -15.08
N GLU A 377 11.79 26.84 -16.20
CA GLU A 377 12.50 26.07 -17.26
C GLU A 377 13.29 24.85 -16.72
N VAL A 378 12.76 24.18 -15.69
CA VAL A 378 13.35 22.94 -15.15
C VAL A 378 12.85 21.74 -15.95
N ASP A 379 13.77 20.91 -16.43
CA ASP A 379 13.45 19.63 -17.06
C ASP A 379 13.12 18.59 -15.98
N SER A 380 12.06 17.81 -16.19
CA SER A 380 11.64 16.71 -15.30
C SER A 380 12.78 15.70 -15.06
N ALA A 381 13.63 15.47 -16.07
CA ALA A 381 14.78 14.57 -15.95
C ALA A 381 15.82 15.03 -14.91
N TRP A 382 15.79 16.30 -14.46
CA TRP A 382 16.73 16.78 -13.45
C TRP A 382 16.28 16.43 -12.03
N LEU A 383 15.00 16.10 -11.84
CA LEU A 383 14.42 15.73 -10.56
C LEU A 383 14.56 14.21 -10.27
N GLU A 384 15.46 13.52 -10.97
CA GLU A 384 15.76 12.12 -10.71
C GLU A 384 16.95 11.93 -9.71
N PRO A 385 16.80 11.08 -8.68
CA PRO A 385 15.58 10.37 -8.27
C PRO A 385 14.56 11.33 -7.64
N SER A 386 13.27 10.99 -7.72
CA SER A 386 12.20 11.76 -7.08
C SER A 386 12.45 11.94 -5.58
N LEU A 387 11.75 12.89 -4.95
CA LEU A 387 11.78 13.09 -3.49
C LEU A 387 11.56 11.79 -2.71
N LEU A 388 10.75 10.90 -3.26
CA LEU A 388 10.36 9.63 -2.69
C LEU A 388 11.13 8.44 -3.30
N GLY A 389 12.14 8.68 -4.13
CA GLY A 389 12.99 7.65 -4.72
C GLY A 389 12.26 6.68 -5.64
N GLY A 390 11.22 7.13 -6.36
CA GLY A 390 10.40 6.29 -7.24
C GLY A 390 9.34 5.44 -6.52
N ARG A 391 9.11 5.66 -5.21
CA ARG A 391 8.13 4.92 -4.39
C ARG A 391 6.76 5.60 -4.27
N GLU A 392 6.44 6.62 -5.06
CA GLU A 392 5.17 7.34 -4.95
C GLU A 392 3.94 6.42 -5.03
N LYS A 393 3.97 5.46 -5.96
CA LYS A 393 2.91 4.44 -6.08
C LYS A 393 2.87 3.50 -4.89
N ASN A 394 4.05 3.08 -4.40
CA ASN A 394 4.15 2.18 -3.26
C ASN A 394 3.68 2.85 -1.96
N ILE A 395 3.83 4.16 -1.79
CA ILE A 395 3.43 4.86 -0.56
C ILE A 395 1.90 4.87 -0.41
N ILE A 396 1.15 5.01 -1.50
CA ILE A 396 -0.32 4.88 -1.46
C ILE A 396 -0.69 3.45 -1.08
N ASP A 397 -0.02 2.45 -1.62
CA ASP A 397 -0.24 1.04 -1.27
C ASP A 397 0.13 0.72 0.18
N ASP A 398 1.26 1.25 0.66
CA ASP A 398 1.75 1.10 2.04
C ASP A 398 0.81 1.81 3.02
N TYR A 399 0.33 3.00 2.66
CA TYR A 399 -0.66 3.74 3.42
C TYR A 399 -2.01 3.02 3.47
N ALA A 400 -2.49 2.51 2.33
CA ALA A 400 -3.69 1.66 2.28
C ALA A 400 -3.53 0.47 3.24
N THR A 401 -2.41 -0.23 3.14
CA THR A 401 -2.10 -1.41 3.97
C THR A 401 -2.05 -1.06 5.47
N LEU A 402 -1.55 0.12 5.82
CA LEU A 402 -1.52 0.60 7.19
C LEU A 402 -2.93 0.89 7.71
N LEU A 403 -3.77 1.60 6.95
CA LEU A 403 -5.16 1.87 7.31
C LEU A 403 -5.95 0.56 7.50
N THR A 404 -5.83 -0.37 6.55
CA THR A 404 -6.54 -1.65 6.60
C THR A 404 -6.08 -2.49 7.79
N ARG A 405 -4.77 -2.58 8.04
CA ARG A 405 -4.23 -3.31 9.20
C ARG A 405 -4.72 -2.72 10.53
N LYS A 406 -4.80 -1.39 10.64
CA LYS A 406 -5.35 -0.77 11.87
C LYS A 406 -6.82 -1.10 12.08
N MET A 407 -7.64 -1.19 11.02
CA MET A 407 -9.02 -1.65 11.14
C MET A 407 -9.09 -3.10 11.64
N ASP A 408 -8.22 -3.97 11.12
CA ASP A 408 -8.17 -5.37 11.56
C ASP A 408 -7.79 -5.48 13.04
N ASP A 409 -6.72 -4.80 13.47
CA ASP A 409 -6.23 -4.86 14.85
C ASP A 409 -7.28 -4.31 15.85
N TRP A 410 -7.94 -3.20 15.50
CA TRP A 410 -9.01 -2.62 16.32
C TRP A 410 -10.24 -3.51 16.39
N THR A 411 -10.67 -4.07 15.26
CA THR A 411 -11.85 -4.94 15.23
C THR A 411 -11.60 -6.26 15.92
N ALA A 412 -10.39 -6.83 15.80
CA ALA A 412 -10.01 -8.04 16.53
C ALA A 412 -10.05 -7.82 18.06
N THR A 413 -9.58 -6.66 18.52
CA THR A 413 -9.64 -6.30 19.95
C THR A 413 -11.09 -6.11 20.41
N LEU A 414 -11.89 -5.36 19.65
CA LEU A 414 -13.32 -5.15 19.93
C LEU A 414 -14.08 -6.47 20.03
N MET A 415 -13.91 -7.35 19.03
CA MET A 415 -14.59 -8.65 19.00
C MET A 415 -14.14 -9.57 20.12
N TYR A 416 -12.86 -9.54 20.51
CA TYR A 416 -12.37 -10.30 21.64
C TYR A 416 -13.07 -9.89 22.94
N ASP A 417 -13.17 -8.59 23.22
CA ASP A 417 -13.80 -8.07 24.43
C ASP A 417 -15.31 -8.38 24.45
N GLU A 418 -16.01 -8.13 23.34
CA GLU A 418 -17.46 -8.33 23.23
C GLU A 418 -17.86 -9.82 23.26
N ILE A 419 -17.13 -10.70 22.57
CA ILE A 419 -17.38 -12.16 22.64
C ILE A 419 -17.08 -12.68 24.05
N THR A 420 -16.03 -12.20 24.70
CA THR A 420 -15.69 -12.61 26.07
C THR A 420 -16.81 -12.21 27.04
N ALA A 421 -17.35 -11.00 26.91
CA ALA A 421 -18.52 -10.56 27.68
C ALA A 421 -19.76 -11.44 27.40
N PHE A 422 -20.04 -11.72 26.12
CA PHE A 422 -21.18 -12.53 25.67
C PHE A 422 -21.13 -14.00 26.15
N VAL A 423 -19.93 -14.58 26.24
CA VAL A 423 -19.73 -15.97 26.68
C VAL A 423 -19.73 -16.06 28.21
N ASN A 424 -19.04 -15.16 28.90
CA ASN A 424 -18.89 -15.24 30.35
C ASN A 424 -20.15 -14.76 31.10
N ARG A 425 -20.84 -13.74 30.59
CA ARG A 425 -22.11 -13.21 31.13
C ARG A 425 -22.04 -12.85 32.62
N GLU A 426 -20.93 -12.28 33.06
CA GLU A 426 -20.73 -11.90 34.47
C GLU A 426 -21.65 -10.75 34.92
N ARG A 427 -22.08 -9.92 33.97
CA ARG A 427 -22.96 -8.76 34.19
C ARG A 427 -24.06 -8.76 33.13
N PRO A 428 -25.27 -8.27 33.45
CA PRO A 428 -26.31 -8.07 32.44
C PRO A 428 -25.88 -7.02 31.40
N PRO A 429 -26.41 -7.08 30.17
CA PRO A 429 -26.19 -6.07 29.15
C PRO A 429 -26.63 -4.67 29.59
N GLU A 430 -26.09 -3.64 28.95
CA GLU A 430 -26.49 -2.25 29.19
C GLU A 430 -27.90 -1.97 28.66
N GLU A 431 -28.57 -0.97 29.23
CA GLU A 431 -29.93 -0.58 28.87
C GLU A 431 -29.95 0.81 28.23
N THR A 432 -30.70 0.98 27.15
CA THR A 432 -30.94 2.28 26.52
C THR A 432 -31.86 3.14 27.38
N ALA A 433 -32.00 4.42 27.03
CA ALA A 433 -32.96 5.33 27.68
C ALA A 433 -34.42 4.83 27.60
N GLU A 434 -34.71 3.96 26.65
CA GLU A 434 -36.02 3.35 26.42
C GLU A 434 -36.16 1.97 27.10
N GLY A 435 -35.13 1.51 27.83
CA GLY A 435 -35.13 0.26 28.58
C GLY A 435 -34.75 -0.99 27.78
N MET A 436 -34.38 -0.83 26.50
CA MET A 436 -33.95 -1.93 25.62
C MET A 436 -32.51 -2.34 25.92
N TYR A 437 -32.17 -3.61 25.73
CA TYR A 437 -30.78 -4.04 25.90
C TYR A 437 -29.90 -3.63 24.71
N GLN A 438 -28.67 -3.23 24.98
CA GLN A 438 -27.70 -2.80 23.97
C GLN A 438 -26.30 -3.34 24.27
N MET A 439 -25.49 -3.46 23.21
CA MET A 439 -24.04 -3.69 23.28
C MET A 439 -23.29 -2.43 22.84
N SER A 440 -22.01 -2.34 23.19
CA SER A 440 -21.15 -1.22 22.75
C SER A 440 -20.52 -1.43 21.37
N SER A 441 -20.64 -2.63 20.81
CA SER A 441 -20.00 -3.05 19.56
C SER A 441 -20.34 -2.16 18.37
N CYS A 442 -21.62 -1.88 18.11
CA CYS A 442 -22.04 -1.08 16.96
C CYS A 442 -21.37 0.31 16.96
N VAL A 443 -21.51 1.04 18.07
CA VAL A 443 -21.03 2.42 18.17
C VAL A 443 -19.51 2.50 18.02
N ILE A 444 -18.77 1.57 18.62
CA ILE A 444 -17.31 1.55 18.56
C ILE A 444 -16.84 1.17 17.15
N LEU A 445 -17.42 0.12 16.55
CA LEU A 445 -17.08 -0.36 15.22
C LEU A 445 -17.24 0.75 14.17
N PHE A 446 -18.42 1.38 14.10
CA PHE A 446 -18.68 2.41 13.09
C PHE A 446 -17.86 3.68 13.32
N ARG A 447 -17.60 4.07 14.59
CA ARG A 447 -16.68 5.18 14.88
C ARG A 447 -15.28 4.92 14.35
N MET A 448 -14.76 3.70 14.54
CA MET A 448 -13.45 3.28 14.06
C MET A 448 -13.39 3.27 12.53
N LEU A 449 -14.40 2.69 11.86
CA LEU A 449 -14.48 2.65 10.41
C LEU A 449 -14.57 4.06 9.81
N HIS A 450 -15.45 4.93 10.34
CA HIS A 450 -15.57 6.32 9.91
C HIS A 450 -14.23 7.05 9.97
N GLN A 451 -13.48 6.91 11.06
CA GLN A 451 -12.18 7.57 11.21
C GLN A 451 -11.19 7.18 10.10
N GLN A 452 -11.10 5.89 9.77
CA GLN A 452 -10.16 5.43 8.73
C GLN A 452 -10.61 5.81 7.32
N MET A 453 -11.92 5.80 7.07
CA MET A 453 -12.49 6.22 5.78
C MET A 453 -12.33 7.73 5.56
N ASP A 454 -12.44 8.54 6.61
CA ASP A 454 -12.24 9.98 6.55
C ASP A 454 -10.77 10.32 6.26
N LEU A 455 -9.82 9.57 6.85
CA LEU A 455 -8.39 9.68 6.54
C LEU A 455 -8.11 9.32 5.08
N ALA A 456 -8.72 8.25 4.56
CA ALA A 456 -8.60 7.88 3.16
C ALA A 456 -9.18 8.95 2.23
N ALA A 457 -10.34 9.53 2.57
CA ALA A 457 -10.96 10.59 1.78
C ALA A 457 -10.11 11.87 1.70
N GLN A 458 -9.38 12.22 2.77
CA GLN A 458 -8.49 13.39 2.79
C GLN A 458 -7.32 13.30 1.81
N THR A 459 -6.95 12.09 1.36
CA THR A 459 -5.88 11.91 0.36
C THR A 459 -6.24 12.43 -1.04
N GLY A 460 -7.54 12.59 -1.34
CA GLY A 460 -8.02 12.95 -2.66
C GLY A 460 -7.82 11.87 -3.73
N ASN A 461 -7.37 10.66 -3.37
CA ASN A 461 -7.21 9.55 -4.30
C ASN A 461 -8.47 8.65 -4.31
N PRO A 462 -9.21 8.59 -5.43
CA PRO A 462 -10.45 7.83 -5.51
C PRO A 462 -10.23 6.31 -5.37
N ASP A 463 -9.15 5.77 -5.93
CA ASP A 463 -8.84 4.34 -5.89
C ASP A 463 -8.53 3.87 -4.46
N LEU A 464 -7.79 4.70 -3.72
CA LEU A 464 -7.47 4.43 -2.31
C LEU A 464 -8.72 4.41 -1.45
N LEU A 465 -9.62 5.40 -1.64
CA LEU A 465 -10.87 5.48 -0.89
C LEU A 465 -11.72 4.23 -1.11
N VAL A 466 -11.88 3.79 -2.37
CA VAL A 466 -12.63 2.57 -2.72
C VAL A 466 -12.00 1.34 -2.06
N ARG A 467 -10.68 1.19 -2.13
CA ARG A 467 -9.98 0.06 -1.49
C ARG A 467 -10.17 0.02 0.03
N VAL A 468 -10.19 1.19 0.68
CA VAL A 468 -10.43 1.31 2.13
C VAL A 468 -11.89 0.97 2.46
N ILE A 469 -12.85 1.38 1.63
CA ILE A 469 -14.28 1.02 1.77
C ILE A 469 -14.47 -0.49 1.63
N ASP A 470 -13.88 -1.10 0.61
CA ASP A 470 -13.96 -2.55 0.38
C ASP A 470 -13.42 -3.31 1.59
N HIS A 471 -12.28 -2.87 2.13
CA HIS A 471 -11.72 -3.48 3.33
C HIS A 471 -12.59 -3.29 4.57
N ALA A 472 -13.17 -2.10 4.77
CA ALA A 472 -14.12 -1.87 5.86
C ALA A 472 -15.32 -2.84 5.77
N CYS A 473 -15.81 -3.11 4.56
CA CYS A 473 -16.88 -4.08 4.35
C CYS A 473 -16.41 -5.51 4.65
N VAL A 474 -15.20 -5.90 4.26
CA VAL A 474 -14.62 -7.21 4.63
C VAL A 474 -14.54 -7.36 6.16
N VAL A 475 -14.09 -6.31 6.86
CA VAL A 475 -14.02 -6.28 8.34
C VAL A 475 -15.42 -6.48 8.94
N MET A 476 -16.43 -5.76 8.45
CA MET A 476 -17.82 -5.92 8.90
C MET A 476 -18.35 -7.35 8.64
N HIS A 477 -18.10 -7.93 7.46
CA HIS A 477 -18.49 -9.31 7.17
C HIS A 477 -17.78 -10.34 8.08
N ASN A 478 -16.52 -10.12 8.42
CA ASN A 478 -15.78 -10.98 9.35
C ASN A 478 -16.39 -10.94 10.76
N THR A 479 -16.74 -9.75 11.25
CA THR A 479 -17.48 -9.56 12.51
C THR A 479 -18.82 -10.28 12.47
N GLN A 480 -19.56 -10.14 11.37
CA GLN A 480 -20.84 -10.80 11.17
C GLN A 480 -20.73 -12.34 11.25
N ALA A 481 -19.75 -12.91 10.55
CA ALA A 481 -19.49 -14.35 10.56
C ALA A 481 -19.12 -14.86 11.95
N GLN A 482 -18.31 -14.11 12.70
CA GLN A 482 -17.93 -14.44 14.08
C GLN A 482 -19.14 -14.43 15.02
N TRP A 483 -20.03 -13.44 14.90
CA TRP A 483 -21.26 -13.39 15.70
C TRP A 483 -22.20 -14.56 15.38
N MET A 484 -22.45 -14.82 14.09
CA MET A 484 -23.28 -15.94 13.65
C MET A 484 -22.77 -17.27 14.23
N GLN A 485 -21.46 -17.50 14.19
CA GLN A 485 -20.84 -18.69 14.75
C GLN A 485 -20.95 -18.75 16.29
N THR A 486 -20.68 -17.64 16.97
CA THR A 486 -20.66 -17.56 18.45
C THR A 486 -22.04 -17.81 19.03
N VAL A 487 -23.07 -17.15 18.50
CA VAL A 487 -24.46 -17.29 18.95
C VAL A 487 -24.94 -18.74 18.79
N GLN A 488 -24.64 -19.37 17.65
CA GLN A 488 -24.98 -20.78 17.45
C GLN A 488 -24.27 -21.73 18.41
N GLN A 489 -23.01 -21.46 18.73
CA GLN A 489 -22.26 -22.28 19.68
C GLN A 489 -22.84 -22.16 21.09
N GLU A 490 -23.13 -20.95 21.54
CA GLU A 490 -23.72 -20.71 22.86
C GLU A 490 -25.13 -21.29 23.00
N PHE A 491 -25.96 -21.16 21.97
CA PHE A 491 -27.27 -21.80 21.93
C PHE A 491 -27.17 -23.33 21.98
N LYS A 492 -26.23 -23.93 21.24
CA LYS A 492 -25.98 -25.38 21.30
C LYS A 492 -25.50 -25.83 22.68
N LYS A 493 -24.64 -25.04 23.34
CA LYS A 493 -24.20 -25.33 24.72
C LYS A 493 -25.40 -25.35 25.68
N GLN A 494 -26.26 -24.32 25.62
CA GLN A 494 -27.47 -24.23 26.44
C GLN A 494 -28.41 -25.43 26.25
N THR A 495 -28.64 -25.85 24.99
CA THR A 495 -29.63 -26.89 24.67
C THR A 495 -29.11 -28.33 24.81
N THR A 496 -27.79 -28.54 24.84
CA THR A 496 -27.17 -29.88 24.97
C THR A 496 -26.63 -30.18 26.36
N ALA A 497 -26.54 -29.17 27.23
CA ALA A 497 -26.09 -29.34 28.60
C ALA A 497 -26.98 -30.32 29.38
N LYS A 498 -26.35 -31.28 30.05
CA LYS A 498 -27.06 -32.28 30.87
C LYS A 498 -27.28 -31.79 32.30
N ARG A 499 -26.50 -30.80 32.72
CA ARG A 499 -26.55 -30.21 34.06
C ARG A 499 -26.61 -28.68 33.93
N PRO A 500 -27.49 -28.01 34.69
CA PRO A 500 -27.60 -26.54 34.67
C PRO A 500 -26.31 -25.80 35.06
N GLU A 501 -25.43 -26.42 35.85
CA GLU A 501 -24.15 -25.85 36.31
C GLU A 501 -23.08 -25.76 35.21
N GLU A 502 -23.30 -26.43 34.06
CA GLU A 502 -22.36 -26.42 32.92
C GLU A 502 -22.56 -25.20 32.00
N VAL A 503 -23.59 -24.37 32.25
CA VAL A 503 -23.93 -23.24 31.38
C VAL A 503 -24.14 -21.96 32.19
N ASN A 504 -23.56 -20.87 31.69
CA ASN A 504 -23.70 -19.55 32.28
C ASN A 504 -25.09 -18.98 31.93
N GLY A 505 -25.84 -18.53 32.94
CA GLY A 505 -27.12 -17.83 32.75
C GLY A 505 -26.97 -16.51 31.99
N GLY A 506 -28.08 -15.93 31.54
CA GLY A 506 -28.08 -14.62 30.86
C GLY A 506 -28.05 -14.66 29.33
N LEU A 507 -28.16 -15.84 28.70
CA LEU A 507 -28.08 -15.97 27.23
C LEU A 507 -29.17 -15.17 26.52
N VAL A 508 -30.38 -15.17 27.08
CA VAL A 508 -31.57 -14.55 26.51
C VAL A 508 -31.38 -13.03 26.43
N GLU A 509 -30.91 -12.43 27.52
CA GLU A 509 -30.62 -11.00 27.65
C GLU A 509 -29.53 -10.58 26.65
N TYR A 510 -28.44 -11.33 26.57
CA TYR A 510 -27.35 -11.05 25.62
C TYR A 510 -27.76 -11.26 24.16
N MET A 511 -28.63 -12.22 23.83
CA MET A 511 -29.15 -12.37 22.47
C MET A 511 -30.11 -11.24 22.07
N MET A 512 -30.91 -10.73 23.00
CA MET A 512 -31.74 -9.53 22.76
C MET A 512 -30.84 -8.31 22.53
N ALA A 513 -29.82 -8.12 23.37
CA ALA A 513 -28.84 -7.05 23.22
C ALA A 513 -28.14 -7.11 21.85
N LEU A 514 -27.71 -8.30 21.43
CA LEU A 514 -27.08 -8.51 20.14
C LEU A 514 -28.06 -8.25 18.98
N ALA A 515 -29.29 -8.75 19.05
CA ALA A 515 -30.28 -8.54 18.00
C ALA A 515 -30.56 -7.04 17.78
N ASN A 516 -30.68 -6.27 18.87
CA ASN A 516 -30.83 -4.82 18.83
C ASN A 516 -29.58 -4.13 18.26
N ASP A 517 -28.38 -4.52 18.70
CA ASP A 517 -27.11 -3.95 18.22
C ASP A 517 -26.86 -4.23 16.73
N GLN A 518 -27.25 -5.40 16.23
CA GLN A 518 -27.13 -5.73 14.81
C GLN A 518 -28.14 -4.95 13.96
N LEU A 519 -29.37 -4.71 14.46
CA LEU A 519 -30.33 -3.83 13.78
C LEU A 519 -29.78 -2.40 13.72
N ALA A 520 -29.26 -1.87 14.83
CA ALA A 520 -28.61 -0.57 14.85
C ALA A 520 -27.39 -0.50 13.91
N SER A 521 -26.64 -1.59 13.77
CA SER A 521 -25.52 -1.70 12.81
C SER A 521 -25.99 -1.65 11.36
N ALA A 522 -27.16 -2.22 11.04
CA ALA A 522 -27.76 -2.08 9.71
C ALA A 522 -28.14 -0.63 9.41
N ASP A 523 -28.74 0.09 10.36
CA ASP A 523 -29.06 1.52 10.22
C ASP A 523 -27.80 2.37 10.02
N GLN A 524 -26.71 2.07 10.76
CA GLN A 524 -25.43 2.75 10.58
C GLN A 524 -24.78 2.41 9.22
N SER A 525 -24.92 1.19 8.71
CA SER A 525 -24.48 0.82 7.36
C SER A 525 -25.24 1.60 6.28
N GLU A 526 -26.54 1.81 6.43
CA GLU A 526 -27.34 2.63 5.51
C GLU A 526 -26.91 4.10 5.55
N ALA A 527 -26.74 4.66 6.75
CA ALA A 527 -26.23 6.02 6.93
C ALA A 527 -24.83 6.20 6.33
N LEU A 528 -23.97 5.19 6.48
CA LEU A 528 -22.63 5.15 5.90
C LEU A 528 -22.69 5.17 4.37
N LEU A 529 -23.58 4.39 3.76
CA LEU A 529 -23.79 4.36 2.31
C LEU A 529 -24.20 5.74 1.79
N HIS A 530 -25.21 6.37 2.40
CA HIS A 530 -25.67 7.71 2.01
C HIS A 530 -24.58 8.77 2.11
N ARG A 531 -23.67 8.65 3.08
CA ARG A 531 -22.55 9.58 3.25
C ARG A 531 -21.46 9.41 2.19
N ILE A 532 -21.17 8.17 1.80
CA ILE A 532 -20.02 7.82 0.96
C ILE A 532 -20.34 7.86 -0.53
N GLU A 533 -21.56 7.50 -0.93
CA GLU A 533 -22.00 7.52 -2.33
C GLU A 533 -21.66 8.83 -3.08
N PRO A 534 -21.84 10.04 -2.49
CA PRO A 534 -21.46 11.28 -3.16
C PRO A 534 -19.93 11.50 -3.25
N MET A 535 -19.15 10.93 -2.33
CA MET A 535 -17.69 11.10 -2.25
C MET A 535 -16.93 10.21 -3.25
N VAL A 536 -17.56 9.13 -3.72
CA VAL A 536 -16.95 8.17 -4.64
C VAL A 536 -17.18 8.60 -6.09
N ALA A 537 -16.19 8.37 -6.96
CA ALA A 537 -16.29 8.64 -8.40
C ALA A 537 -17.41 7.82 -9.05
N GLN A 538 -18.06 8.37 -10.09
CA GLN A 538 -19.23 7.76 -10.74
C GLN A 538 -18.99 6.31 -11.21
N GLU A 539 -17.76 5.99 -11.61
CA GLU A 539 -17.37 4.66 -12.08
C GLU A 539 -17.38 3.58 -10.98
N HIS A 540 -17.15 3.96 -9.72
CA HIS A 540 -17.08 3.03 -8.59
C HIS A 540 -18.34 3.02 -7.73
N ARG A 541 -19.30 3.93 -7.95
CA ARG A 541 -20.53 4.05 -7.15
C ARG A 541 -21.36 2.76 -7.12
N ALA A 542 -21.52 2.09 -8.26
CA ALA A 542 -22.30 0.86 -8.35
C ALA A 542 -21.70 -0.26 -7.49
N HIS A 543 -20.36 -0.41 -7.55
CA HIS A 543 -19.62 -1.39 -6.77
C HIS A 543 -19.71 -1.11 -5.26
N VAL A 544 -19.42 0.13 -4.84
CA VAL A 544 -19.49 0.51 -3.41
C VAL A 544 -20.90 0.30 -2.84
N ARG A 545 -21.94 0.63 -3.61
CA ARG A 545 -23.32 0.40 -3.22
C ARG A 545 -23.61 -1.08 -3.03
N GLU A 546 -23.24 -1.93 -3.99
CA GLU A 546 -23.46 -3.37 -3.90
C GLU A 546 -22.78 -3.98 -2.66
N VAL A 547 -21.53 -3.61 -2.39
CA VAL A 547 -20.76 -4.16 -1.25
C VAL A 547 -21.34 -3.69 0.09
N LEU A 548 -21.77 -2.43 0.21
CA LEU A 548 -22.40 -1.92 1.43
C LEU A 548 -23.81 -2.49 1.64
N ASP A 549 -24.62 -2.62 0.58
CA ASP A 549 -25.95 -3.25 0.65
C ASP A 549 -25.82 -4.71 1.10
N ASN A 550 -24.84 -5.46 0.59
CA ASN A 550 -24.54 -6.81 1.05
C ASN A 550 -24.15 -6.86 2.53
N THR A 551 -23.34 -5.89 2.98
CA THR A 551 -22.94 -5.79 4.40
C THR A 551 -24.14 -5.50 5.30
N LEU A 552 -25.03 -4.58 4.90
CA LEU A 552 -26.26 -4.25 5.62
C LEU A 552 -27.14 -5.49 5.78
N ASN A 553 -27.36 -6.24 4.70
CA ASN A 553 -28.14 -7.48 4.74
C ASN A 553 -27.54 -8.52 5.70
N GLY A 554 -26.21 -8.61 5.79
CA GLY A 554 -25.53 -9.50 6.73
C GLY A 554 -25.83 -9.19 8.20
N PHE A 555 -25.96 -7.90 8.57
CA PHE A 555 -26.37 -7.51 9.92
C PHE A 555 -27.84 -7.88 10.22
N LEU A 556 -28.74 -7.66 9.25
CA LEU A 556 -30.14 -8.05 9.38
C LEU A 556 -30.29 -9.57 9.53
N ASP A 557 -29.49 -10.36 8.81
CA ASP A 557 -29.49 -11.82 8.91
C ASP A 557 -29.11 -12.33 10.30
N ILE A 558 -28.16 -11.68 10.99
CA ILE A 558 -27.79 -12.04 12.36
C ILE A 558 -28.91 -11.66 13.33
N SER A 559 -29.47 -10.45 13.22
CA SER A 559 -30.58 -10.01 14.06
C SER A 559 -31.77 -10.98 13.95
N LYS A 560 -32.11 -11.36 12.71
CA LYS A 560 -33.08 -12.41 12.41
C LYS A 560 -32.74 -13.74 13.06
N HIS A 561 -31.49 -14.18 12.96
CA HIS A 561 -31.08 -15.46 13.55
C HIS A 561 -31.20 -15.45 15.07
N CYS A 562 -30.83 -14.35 15.73
CA CYS A 562 -31.02 -14.18 17.17
C CYS A 562 -32.50 -14.29 17.57
N VAL A 563 -33.41 -13.62 16.83
CA VAL A 563 -34.86 -13.72 17.06
C VAL A 563 -35.37 -15.16 16.93
N GLN A 564 -34.92 -15.88 15.90
CA GLN A 564 -35.30 -17.29 15.72
C GLN A 564 -34.84 -18.17 16.88
N LEU A 565 -33.61 -17.96 17.37
CA LEU A 565 -33.06 -18.71 18.49
C LEU A 565 -33.76 -18.38 19.81
N LEU A 566 -34.17 -17.13 20.04
CA LEU A 566 -34.99 -16.74 21.19
C LEU A 566 -36.31 -17.52 21.21
N VAL A 567 -37.00 -17.62 20.07
CA VAL A 567 -38.23 -18.43 19.95
C VAL A 567 -37.93 -19.92 20.19
N GLU A 568 -36.80 -20.43 19.71
CA GLU A 568 -36.40 -21.82 19.97
C GLU A 568 -36.13 -22.11 21.45
N ILE A 569 -35.61 -21.15 22.23
CA ILE A 569 -35.42 -21.30 23.67
C ILE A 569 -36.78 -21.49 24.36
N VAL A 570 -37.75 -20.63 24.05
CA VAL A 570 -39.11 -20.74 24.62
C VAL A 570 -39.70 -22.12 24.32
N LEU A 571 -39.60 -22.59 23.07
CA LEU A 571 -40.11 -23.91 22.69
C LEU A 571 -39.30 -25.07 23.28
N PHE A 572 -38.01 -24.90 23.54
CA PHE A 572 -37.16 -25.89 24.20
C PHE A 572 -37.63 -26.14 25.63
N ASP A 573 -37.89 -25.08 26.38
CA ASP A 573 -38.37 -25.16 27.77
C ASP A 573 -39.77 -25.78 27.85
N LEU A 574 -40.60 -25.57 26.84
CA LEU A 574 -41.94 -26.14 26.74
C LEU A 574 -41.98 -27.60 26.28
N ARG A 575 -40.84 -28.21 25.88
CA ARG A 575 -40.79 -29.61 25.39
C ARG A 575 -41.41 -30.63 26.37
N PRO A 576 -41.15 -30.57 27.70
CA PRO A 576 -41.79 -31.47 28.66
C PRO A 576 -43.32 -31.29 28.67
N ALA A 577 -43.79 -30.03 28.66
CA ALA A 577 -45.21 -29.71 28.63
C ALA A 577 -45.91 -30.26 27.36
N PHE A 578 -45.29 -30.09 26.19
CA PHE A 578 -45.80 -30.66 24.95
C PHE A 578 -45.84 -32.19 24.95
N LYS A 579 -44.93 -32.86 25.66
CA LYS A 579 -44.94 -34.33 25.78
C LYS A 579 -46.14 -34.83 26.58
N ASP A 580 -46.55 -34.08 27.60
CA ASP A 580 -47.67 -34.43 28.48
C ASP A 580 -49.03 -33.94 27.94
N LEU A 581 -49.01 -33.05 26.94
CA LEU A 581 -50.19 -32.56 26.25
C LEU A 581 -50.96 -33.73 25.57
N PHE A 582 -52.29 -33.69 25.66
CA PHE A 582 -53.21 -34.77 25.24
C PHE A 582 -53.11 -36.09 26.03
N THR A 583 -52.39 -36.12 27.16
CA THR A 583 -52.29 -37.30 28.04
C THR A 583 -53.08 -37.15 29.35
N PHE A 584 -53.42 -38.27 30.01
CA PHE A 584 -54.12 -38.28 31.30
C PHE A 584 -53.15 -38.64 32.43
N PRO A 585 -53.16 -37.93 33.59
CA PRO A 585 -54.09 -36.86 33.99
C PRO A 585 -53.68 -35.44 33.55
N ALA A 586 -52.44 -35.22 33.10
CA ALA A 586 -51.83 -33.92 32.88
C ALA A 586 -52.69 -32.93 32.07
N TRP A 587 -53.09 -33.31 30.86
CA TRP A 587 -53.87 -32.40 30.01
C TRP A 587 -55.34 -32.28 30.43
N TYR A 588 -55.95 -33.36 30.92
CA TYR A 588 -57.37 -33.41 31.22
C TYR A 588 -57.76 -32.74 32.55
N ILE A 589 -56.87 -32.79 33.55
CA ILE A 589 -57.16 -32.36 34.93
C ILE A 589 -56.19 -31.26 35.36
N GLU A 590 -54.89 -31.41 35.10
CA GLU A 590 -53.86 -30.51 35.64
C GLU A 590 -53.70 -29.23 34.81
N GLY A 591 -54.20 -29.19 33.57
CA GLY A 591 -54.23 -27.98 32.75
C GLY A 591 -52.90 -27.64 32.11
N THR A 592 -52.23 -28.61 31.47
CA THR A 592 -50.95 -28.42 30.76
C THR A 592 -50.95 -27.24 29.78
N THR A 593 -52.07 -26.96 29.10
CA THR A 593 -52.19 -25.84 28.16
C THR A 593 -52.07 -24.49 28.86
N THR A 594 -52.63 -24.36 30.07
CA THR A 594 -52.52 -23.12 30.86
C THR A 594 -51.07 -22.86 31.27
N MET A 595 -50.34 -23.91 31.66
CA MET A 595 -48.91 -23.79 31.94
C MET A 595 -48.13 -23.34 30.70
N ILE A 596 -48.42 -23.92 29.52
CA ILE A 596 -47.81 -23.49 28.27
C ILE A 596 -48.13 -22.01 27.99
N THR A 597 -49.39 -21.58 28.13
CA THR A 597 -49.77 -20.20 27.82
C THR A 597 -49.17 -19.18 28.77
N GLU A 598 -49.10 -19.48 30.07
CA GLU A 598 -48.50 -18.57 31.05
C GLU A 598 -46.98 -18.48 30.87
N THR A 599 -46.28 -19.60 30.63
CA THR A 599 -44.84 -19.56 30.33
C THR A 599 -44.52 -18.77 29.06
N VAL A 600 -45.32 -18.93 27.99
CA VAL A 600 -45.14 -18.12 26.77
C VAL A 600 -45.43 -16.64 27.05
N ARG A 601 -46.46 -16.33 27.85
CA ARG A 601 -46.81 -14.96 28.23
C ARG A 601 -45.68 -14.28 29.00
N ASP A 602 -45.05 -14.98 29.94
CA ASP A 602 -43.93 -14.46 30.73
C ASP A 602 -42.75 -14.10 29.81
N TYR A 603 -42.29 -15.07 28.99
CA TYR A 603 -41.22 -14.84 28.03
C TYR A 603 -41.53 -13.71 27.05
N ALA A 604 -42.73 -13.68 26.49
CA ALA A 604 -43.10 -12.67 25.51
C ALA A 604 -43.25 -11.28 26.13
N SER A 605 -43.63 -11.18 27.41
CA SER A 605 -43.67 -9.90 28.13
C SER A 605 -42.26 -9.39 28.40
N ASP A 606 -41.33 -10.28 28.79
CA ASP A 606 -39.93 -9.95 29.01
C ASP A 606 -39.26 -9.49 27.71
N TYR A 607 -39.55 -10.16 26.60
CA TYR A 607 -39.02 -9.77 25.28
C TYR A 607 -39.58 -8.43 24.82
N ALA A 608 -40.89 -8.19 25.01
CA ALA A 608 -41.52 -6.91 24.65
C ALA A 608 -40.91 -5.71 25.37
N ALA A 609 -40.46 -5.90 26.61
CA ALA A 609 -39.88 -4.84 27.42
C ALA A 609 -38.43 -4.48 27.04
N ARG A 610 -37.71 -5.39 26.37
CA ARG A 610 -36.25 -5.32 26.21
C ARG A 610 -35.76 -5.35 24.76
N LEU A 611 -36.57 -5.84 23.85
CA LEU A 611 -36.27 -5.95 22.41
C LEU A 611 -36.84 -4.74 21.66
N GLU A 612 -36.21 -4.38 20.55
CA GLU A 612 -36.73 -3.34 19.66
C GLU A 612 -38.15 -3.71 19.13
N PRO A 613 -39.10 -2.76 19.06
CA PRO A 613 -40.50 -3.05 18.72
C PRO A 613 -40.73 -3.78 17.40
N ASN A 614 -39.99 -3.45 16.34
CA ASN A 614 -40.11 -4.12 15.05
C ASN A 614 -39.56 -5.56 15.12
N LEU A 615 -38.46 -5.77 15.83
CA LEU A 615 -37.94 -7.12 16.09
C LEU A 615 -38.93 -7.94 16.93
N TYR A 616 -39.61 -7.32 17.90
CA TYR A 616 -40.65 -7.98 18.70
C TYR A 616 -41.87 -8.35 17.86
N ASP A 617 -42.31 -7.50 16.94
CA ASP A 617 -43.41 -7.83 16.03
C ASP A 617 -43.09 -9.12 15.24
N VAL A 618 -41.88 -9.19 14.66
CA VAL A 618 -41.40 -10.37 13.94
C VAL A 618 -41.29 -11.60 14.85
N LEU A 619 -40.73 -11.43 16.04
CA LEU A 619 -40.60 -12.50 17.04
C LEU A 619 -41.96 -13.06 17.44
N SER A 620 -42.93 -12.18 17.71
CA SER A 620 -44.27 -12.56 18.17
C SER A 620 -45.04 -13.35 17.11
N ASP A 621 -44.91 -13.00 15.83
CA ASP A 621 -45.56 -13.74 14.74
C ASP A 621 -44.95 -15.14 14.56
N ASP A 622 -43.62 -15.25 14.61
CA ASP A 622 -42.92 -16.53 14.51
C ASP A 622 -43.22 -17.42 15.72
N LEU A 623 -43.24 -16.84 16.94
CA LEU A 623 -43.60 -17.53 18.18
C LEU A 623 -45.02 -18.10 18.12
N VAL A 624 -46.01 -17.30 17.72
CA VAL A 624 -47.41 -17.76 17.57
C VAL A 624 -47.51 -18.88 16.53
N THR A 625 -46.88 -18.70 15.38
CA THR A 625 -46.91 -19.68 14.29
C THR A 625 -46.30 -21.01 14.72
N ARG A 626 -45.15 -20.99 15.39
CA ARG A 626 -44.46 -22.21 15.87
C ARG A 626 -45.17 -22.85 17.06
N LEU A 627 -45.71 -22.06 17.98
CA LEU A 627 -46.50 -22.55 19.11
C LEU A 627 -47.72 -23.34 18.62
N LEU A 628 -48.50 -22.78 17.70
CA LEU A 628 -49.67 -23.43 17.12
C LEU A 628 -49.27 -24.68 16.32
N THR A 629 -48.17 -24.62 15.56
CA THR A 629 -47.64 -25.78 14.82
C THR A 629 -47.23 -26.91 15.76
N ALA A 630 -46.55 -26.61 16.88
CA ALA A 630 -46.17 -27.59 17.89
C ALA A 630 -47.39 -28.21 18.59
N TYR A 631 -48.38 -27.39 18.94
CA TYR A 631 -49.64 -27.83 19.54
C TYR A 631 -50.39 -28.81 18.61
N LEU A 632 -50.59 -28.43 17.34
CA LEU A 632 -51.26 -29.25 16.32
C LEU A 632 -50.48 -30.54 15.99
N THR A 633 -49.15 -30.46 15.93
CA THR A 633 -48.29 -31.62 15.70
C THR A 633 -48.40 -32.63 16.84
N THR A 634 -48.51 -32.14 18.07
CA THR A 634 -48.71 -32.99 19.26
C THR A 634 -50.12 -33.61 19.24
N LEU A 635 -51.15 -32.84 18.88
CA LEU A 635 -52.52 -33.36 18.75
C LEU A 635 -52.58 -34.53 17.76
N ARG A 636 -51.92 -34.39 16.61
CA ARG A 636 -51.85 -35.45 15.60
C ARG A 636 -51.19 -36.73 16.14
N ARG A 637 -50.19 -36.60 17.02
CA ARG A 637 -49.45 -37.74 17.59
C ARG A 637 -50.12 -38.34 18.81
N SER A 638 -51.23 -37.76 19.27
CA SER A 638 -51.99 -38.30 20.38
C SER A 638 -52.43 -39.74 20.07
N ALA A 639 -52.15 -40.66 21.00
CA ALA A 639 -52.44 -42.08 20.80
C ALA A 639 -53.91 -42.41 21.13
N ARG A 640 -54.50 -41.73 22.11
CA ARG A 640 -55.87 -41.96 22.56
C ARG A 640 -56.48 -40.72 23.21
N LEU A 641 -57.61 -40.25 22.68
CA LEU A 641 -58.45 -39.17 23.18
C LEU A 641 -59.73 -39.76 23.76
N ARG A 642 -60.07 -39.38 24.99
CA ARG A 642 -61.26 -39.87 25.72
C ARG A 642 -62.46 -38.97 25.43
N MET A 643 -63.40 -39.44 24.62
CA MET A 643 -64.58 -38.67 24.24
C MET A 643 -65.71 -38.82 25.27
N PRO A 644 -66.53 -37.78 25.54
CA PRO A 644 -66.48 -36.41 25.01
C PRO A 644 -65.54 -35.46 25.77
N LYS A 645 -64.92 -35.91 26.87
CA LYS A 645 -64.12 -35.06 27.77
C LYS A 645 -62.96 -34.35 27.06
N ALA A 646 -62.33 -35.00 26.08
CA ALA A 646 -61.27 -34.41 25.28
C ALA A 646 -61.75 -33.22 24.44
N ALA A 647 -62.95 -33.29 23.85
CA ALA A 647 -63.51 -32.17 23.09
C ALA A 647 -63.81 -30.97 24.01
N GLU A 648 -64.38 -31.21 25.19
CA GLU A 648 -64.66 -30.15 26.16
C GLU A 648 -63.37 -29.48 26.67
N ARG A 649 -62.32 -30.25 26.98
CA ARG A 649 -61.02 -29.67 27.36
C ARG A 649 -60.37 -28.92 26.20
N PHE A 650 -60.42 -29.45 24.99
CA PHE A 650 -59.91 -28.78 23.79
C PHE A 650 -60.58 -27.43 23.55
N LYS A 651 -61.89 -27.30 23.83
CA LYS A 651 -62.58 -26.02 23.79
C LYS A 651 -62.00 -25.00 24.77
N MET A 652 -61.63 -25.44 25.98
CA MET A 652 -60.94 -24.57 26.94
C MET A 652 -59.57 -24.15 26.41
N ASP A 653 -58.80 -25.08 25.84
CA ASP A 653 -57.51 -24.78 25.21
C ASP A 653 -57.61 -23.74 24.10
N VAL A 654 -58.65 -23.82 23.24
CA VAL A 654 -58.92 -22.82 22.19
C VAL A 654 -59.07 -21.43 22.80
N SER A 655 -59.77 -21.31 23.93
CA SER A 655 -59.94 -20.04 24.64
C SER A 655 -58.65 -19.57 25.30
N GLU A 656 -57.89 -20.47 25.93
CA GLU A 656 -56.60 -20.15 26.58
C GLU A 656 -55.58 -19.66 25.56
N LEU A 657 -55.43 -20.38 24.43
CA LEU A 657 -54.56 -19.99 23.32
C LEU A 657 -55.04 -18.70 22.64
N GLY A 658 -56.35 -18.49 22.49
CA GLY A 658 -56.90 -17.24 21.96
C GLY A 658 -56.59 -16.02 22.84
N ASN A 659 -56.69 -16.18 24.16
CA ASN A 659 -56.33 -15.14 25.12
C ASN A 659 -54.82 -14.83 25.15
N LEU A 660 -53.97 -15.83 24.88
CA LEU A 660 -52.54 -15.61 24.71
C LEU A 660 -52.26 -14.86 23.40
N ILE A 661 -52.79 -15.33 22.26
CA ILE A 661 -52.47 -14.75 20.96
C ILE A 661 -53.00 -13.32 20.86
N SER A 662 -54.17 -13.02 21.42
CA SER A 662 -54.69 -11.64 21.50
C SER A 662 -53.91 -10.72 22.43
N HIS A 663 -53.09 -11.27 23.34
CA HIS A 663 -52.15 -10.49 24.14
C HIS A 663 -50.87 -10.16 23.35
N LEU A 664 -50.46 -11.04 22.44
CA LEU A 664 -49.24 -10.91 21.64
C LEU A 664 -49.47 -10.16 20.31
N ARG A 665 -50.66 -10.28 19.74
CA ARG A 665 -51.01 -9.80 18.39
C ARG A 665 -52.35 -9.05 18.41
N PRO A 666 -52.62 -8.19 17.41
CA PRO A 666 -53.92 -7.56 17.25
C PRO A 666 -55.07 -8.58 17.22
N ALA A 667 -56.21 -8.21 17.82
CA ALA A 667 -57.33 -9.14 18.03
C ALA A 667 -57.86 -9.77 16.72
N ASP A 668 -57.86 -9.01 15.62
CA ASP A 668 -58.34 -9.48 14.31
C ASP A 668 -57.45 -10.59 13.73
N GLU A 669 -56.11 -10.43 13.83
CA GLU A 669 -55.16 -11.46 13.42
C GLU A 669 -55.23 -12.68 14.34
N ALA A 670 -55.37 -12.46 15.64
CA ALA A 670 -55.49 -13.54 16.62
C ALA A 670 -56.70 -14.43 16.31
N GLN A 671 -57.84 -13.84 15.96
CA GLN A 671 -59.05 -14.60 15.62
C GLN A 671 -58.86 -15.46 14.38
N GLN A 672 -58.20 -14.94 13.34
CA GLN A 672 -57.86 -15.71 12.13
C GLN A 672 -56.90 -16.86 12.44
N ARG A 673 -55.87 -16.64 13.26
CA ARG A 673 -54.88 -17.67 13.63
C ARG A 673 -55.50 -18.81 14.46
N VAL A 674 -56.55 -18.53 15.24
CA VAL A 674 -57.26 -19.51 16.10
C VAL A 674 -58.42 -20.20 15.38
N GLU A 675 -58.85 -19.73 14.20
CA GLU A 675 -59.94 -20.31 13.41
C GLU A 675 -59.72 -21.82 13.14
N VAL A 676 -58.49 -22.21 12.81
CA VAL A 676 -58.11 -23.61 12.58
C VAL A 676 -58.43 -24.51 13.78
N LEU A 677 -58.23 -24.00 15.01
CA LEU A 677 -58.51 -24.74 16.23
C LEU A 677 -60.02 -24.88 16.44
N HIS A 678 -60.82 -23.85 16.12
CA HIS A 678 -62.29 -23.95 16.17
C HIS A 678 -62.83 -24.99 15.19
N MET A 679 -62.27 -25.08 13.98
CA MET A 679 -62.66 -26.09 12.98
C MET A 679 -62.28 -27.50 13.45
N ILE A 680 -61.10 -27.69 14.04
CA ILE A 680 -60.69 -28.98 14.61
C ILE A 680 -61.56 -29.36 15.82
N HIS A 681 -61.90 -28.39 16.67
CA HIS A 681 -62.84 -28.61 17.77
C HIS A 681 -64.20 -29.11 17.25
N ALA A 682 -64.71 -28.57 16.14
CA ALA A 682 -65.96 -29.05 15.55
C ALA A 682 -65.88 -30.51 15.08
N ILE A 683 -64.72 -30.96 14.58
CA ILE A 683 -64.46 -32.36 14.23
C ILE A 683 -64.40 -33.24 15.50
N LEU A 684 -63.76 -32.77 16.57
CA LEU A 684 -63.69 -33.49 17.85
C LEU A 684 -65.06 -33.56 18.54
N HIS A 685 -65.87 -32.52 18.52
CA HIS A 685 -67.16 -32.49 19.19
C HIS A 685 -68.25 -33.30 18.47
N ALA A 686 -68.12 -33.52 17.16
CA ALA A 686 -69.11 -34.25 16.38
C ALA A 686 -69.25 -35.73 16.81
N ALA A 687 -70.48 -36.25 16.75
CA ALA A 687 -70.76 -37.67 16.92
C ALA A 687 -70.19 -38.49 15.74
N PRO A 688 -69.81 -39.78 15.94
CA PRO A 688 -69.15 -40.61 14.91
C PRO A 688 -69.84 -40.62 13.54
N SER A 689 -71.18 -40.61 13.50
CA SER A 689 -71.97 -40.61 12.27
C SER A 689 -71.96 -39.28 11.49
N MET A 690 -71.53 -38.17 12.11
CA MET A 690 -71.63 -36.82 11.57
C MET A 690 -70.26 -36.12 11.40
N ILE A 691 -69.14 -36.79 11.68
CA ILE A 691 -67.78 -36.22 11.62
C ILE A 691 -67.43 -35.66 10.23
N PHE A 692 -68.00 -36.25 9.17
CA PHE A 692 -67.69 -35.87 7.79
C PHE A 692 -68.02 -34.41 7.45
N LEU A 693 -69.10 -33.86 8.01
CA LEU A 693 -69.55 -32.51 7.68
C LEU A 693 -68.59 -31.42 8.22
N PRO A 694 -68.21 -31.41 9.52
CA PRO A 694 -67.16 -30.52 10.02
C PRO A 694 -65.81 -30.70 9.33
N TYR A 695 -65.42 -31.94 9.01
CA TYR A 695 -64.20 -32.20 8.26
C TYR A 695 -64.24 -31.56 6.87
N TRP A 696 -65.38 -31.62 6.18
CA TRP A 696 -65.51 -31.05 4.85
C TRP A 696 -65.35 -29.52 4.85
N THR A 697 -65.88 -28.84 5.87
CA THR A 697 -65.66 -27.40 6.07
C THR A 697 -64.18 -27.10 6.31
N PHE A 698 -63.52 -27.87 7.17
CA PHE A 698 -62.08 -27.75 7.43
C PHE A 698 -61.24 -27.97 6.16
N ALA A 699 -61.57 -29.00 5.37
CA ALA A 699 -60.83 -29.34 4.15
C ALA A 699 -60.90 -28.22 3.11
N LYS A 700 -62.05 -27.55 2.97
CA LYS A 700 -62.19 -26.40 2.06
C LYS A 700 -61.30 -25.22 2.44
N THR A 701 -61.12 -24.94 3.72
CA THR A 701 -60.34 -23.80 4.19
C THR A 701 -58.84 -24.10 4.28
N HIS A 702 -58.45 -25.29 4.74
CA HIS A 702 -57.06 -25.63 5.05
C HIS A 702 -56.43 -26.69 4.14
N GLY A 703 -57.18 -27.21 3.17
CA GLY A 703 -56.77 -28.31 2.30
C GLY A 703 -57.12 -29.69 2.89
N PRO A 704 -57.02 -30.77 2.10
CA PRO A 704 -57.56 -32.08 2.43
C PRO A 704 -56.92 -32.74 3.66
N ASN A 705 -55.62 -32.49 3.92
CA ASN A 705 -54.86 -32.91 5.12
C ASN A 705 -55.20 -34.33 5.63
N LEU A 706 -55.29 -35.30 4.71
CA LEU A 706 -55.84 -36.63 4.98
C LEU A 706 -55.07 -37.37 6.10
N ALA A 707 -53.75 -37.22 6.16
CA ALA A 707 -52.92 -37.86 7.17
C ALA A 707 -53.07 -37.25 8.58
N PHE A 708 -53.51 -36.00 8.68
CA PHE A 708 -53.87 -35.38 9.96
C PHE A 708 -55.27 -35.86 10.39
N PHE A 709 -56.22 -35.88 9.46
CA PHE A 709 -57.58 -36.35 9.71
C PHE A 709 -57.63 -37.83 10.11
N GLU A 710 -56.87 -38.70 9.43
CA GLU A 710 -56.73 -40.12 9.78
C GLU A 710 -56.18 -40.32 11.19
N ALA A 711 -55.18 -39.52 11.60
CA ALA A 711 -54.60 -39.59 12.92
C ALA A 711 -55.61 -39.15 14.00
N LEU A 712 -56.37 -38.09 13.74
CA LEU A 712 -57.42 -37.61 14.64
C LEU A 712 -58.53 -38.65 14.83
N LEU A 713 -58.98 -39.30 13.75
CA LEU A 713 -59.98 -40.37 13.81
C LEU A 713 -59.49 -41.59 14.60
N ARG A 714 -58.22 -41.99 14.41
CA ARG A 714 -57.62 -43.11 15.13
C ARG A 714 -57.38 -42.82 16.60
N ALA A 715 -57.15 -41.56 16.96
CA ALA A 715 -56.95 -41.18 18.35
C ALA A 715 -58.24 -41.24 19.16
N ARG A 716 -59.41 -41.04 18.55
CA ARG A 716 -60.71 -41.09 19.24
C ARG A 716 -61.05 -42.49 19.74
N ASP A 717 -61.52 -42.60 20.98
CA ASP A 717 -61.91 -43.89 21.58
C ASP A 717 -63.36 -44.31 21.31
N ASP A 718 -64.18 -43.43 20.74
CA ASP A 718 -65.57 -43.67 20.35
C ASP A 718 -65.76 -44.05 18.87
N VAL A 719 -64.67 -44.09 18.09
CA VAL A 719 -64.67 -44.47 16.66
C VAL A 719 -63.94 -45.79 16.48
N GLU A 720 -64.62 -46.79 15.91
CA GLU A 720 -63.98 -48.06 15.59
C GLU A 720 -63.06 -47.95 14.38
N LYS A 721 -62.05 -48.82 14.29
CA LYS A 721 -61.07 -48.80 13.18
C LYS A 721 -61.74 -48.98 11.81
N ALA A 722 -62.81 -49.76 11.73
CA ALA A 722 -63.58 -49.96 10.50
C ALA A 722 -64.26 -48.65 10.04
N ASP A 723 -64.91 -47.95 10.97
CA ASP A 723 -65.60 -46.68 10.72
C ASP A 723 -64.61 -45.57 10.34
N ALA A 724 -63.47 -45.48 11.02
CA ALA A 724 -62.40 -44.55 10.66
C ALA A 724 -61.89 -44.76 9.23
N THR A 725 -61.78 -46.02 8.80
CA THR A 725 -61.31 -46.37 7.43
C THR A 725 -62.38 -46.02 6.39
N ALA A 726 -63.66 -46.30 6.67
CA ALA A 726 -64.79 -45.95 5.80
C ALA A 726 -64.97 -44.43 5.62
N LEU A 727 -64.81 -43.66 6.72
CA LEU A 727 -64.84 -42.20 6.68
C LEU A 727 -63.66 -41.63 5.88
N LEU A 728 -62.46 -42.20 6.04
CA LEU A 728 -61.29 -41.79 5.27
C LEU A 728 -61.42 -42.10 3.78
N GLU A 729 -61.98 -43.26 3.40
CA GLU A 729 -62.28 -43.58 2.00
C GLU A 729 -63.31 -42.60 1.41
N SER A 730 -64.34 -42.25 2.18
CA SER A 730 -65.34 -41.28 1.76
C SER A 730 -64.73 -39.89 1.56
N ALA A 731 -63.82 -39.48 2.44
CA ALA A 731 -63.03 -38.25 2.29
C ALA A 731 -62.15 -38.29 1.03
N LYS A 732 -61.40 -39.37 0.81
CA LYS A 732 -60.56 -39.57 -0.39
C LYS A 732 -61.37 -39.50 -1.69
N ARG A 733 -62.52 -40.17 -1.74
CA ARG A 733 -63.42 -40.15 -2.91
C ARG A 733 -63.94 -38.74 -3.18
N LYS A 734 -64.34 -38.00 -2.14
CA LYS A 734 -64.86 -36.64 -2.30
C LYS A 734 -63.78 -35.64 -2.71
N VAL A 735 -62.58 -35.76 -2.15
CA VAL A 735 -61.40 -34.97 -2.57
C VAL A 735 -61.07 -35.22 -4.05
N GLN A 736 -61.12 -36.48 -4.51
CA GLN A 736 -60.91 -36.81 -5.92
C GLN A 736 -62.03 -36.31 -6.83
N GLN A 737 -63.29 -36.32 -6.36
CA GLN A 737 -64.45 -35.83 -7.11
C GLN A 737 -64.44 -34.30 -7.29
N GLU A 738 -64.09 -33.56 -6.24
CA GLU A 738 -64.05 -32.08 -6.27
C GLU A 738 -62.68 -31.52 -6.67
N GLN A 739 -61.69 -32.37 -6.97
CA GLN A 739 -60.32 -31.99 -7.35
C GLN A 739 -59.69 -30.95 -6.42
N LEU A 740 -59.86 -31.14 -5.11
CA LEU A 740 -59.40 -30.18 -4.12
C LEU A 740 -57.85 -30.15 -4.10
N PRO A 741 -57.19 -28.98 -4.27
CA PRO A 741 -55.74 -28.89 -4.23
C PRO A 741 -55.20 -29.13 -2.81
N ASP A 742 -53.99 -29.70 -2.71
CA ASP A 742 -53.32 -29.96 -1.42
C ASP A 742 -53.01 -28.66 -0.64
N VAL A 743 -52.78 -27.57 -1.36
CA VAL A 743 -52.67 -26.20 -0.82
C VAL A 743 -53.89 -25.41 -1.28
N PRO A 744 -54.64 -24.76 -0.36
CA PRO A 744 -55.79 -23.93 -0.71
C PRO A 744 -55.45 -22.81 -1.70
N GLU A 745 -56.45 -22.36 -2.48
CA GLU A 745 -56.31 -21.23 -3.42
C GLU A 745 -55.96 -19.91 -2.70
N SER A 746 -56.27 -19.79 -1.40
CA SER A 746 -55.91 -18.66 -0.55
C SER A 746 -54.44 -18.64 -0.12
N GLY A 747 -53.62 -19.59 -0.56
CA GLY A 747 -52.22 -19.73 -0.20
C GLY A 747 -51.96 -20.76 0.92
N PRO A 748 -50.68 -20.98 1.29
CA PRO A 748 -50.32 -21.94 2.33
C PRO A 748 -50.86 -21.52 3.69
N THR A 749 -51.45 -22.49 4.40
CA THR A 749 -52.02 -22.28 5.74
C THR A 749 -51.14 -22.93 6.80
N ILE A 750 -51.41 -22.69 8.08
CA ILE A 750 -50.67 -23.37 9.16
C ILE A 750 -50.71 -24.90 9.03
N MET A 751 -51.78 -25.47 8.46
CA MET A 751 -51.87 -26.90 8.20
C MET A 751 -50.91 -27.38 7.12
N SER A 752 -50.52 -26.54 6.15
CA SER A 752 -49.47 -26.91 5.20
C SER A 752 -48.11 -27.04 5.90
N VAL A 753 -47.81 -26.17 6.88
CA VAL A 753 -46.61 -26.29 7.72
C VAL A 753 -46.65 -27.58 8.52
N VAL A 754 -47.75 -27.86 9.22
CA VAL A 754 -47.98 -29.12 9.98
C VAL A 754 -47.89 -30.36 9.07
N SER A 755 -48.25 -30.23 7.78
CA SER A 755 -48.16 -31.30 6.77
C SER A 755 -46.73 -31.57 6.27
N GLN A 756 -45.89 -30.54 6.20
CA GLN A 756 -44.47 -30.68 5.86
C GLN A 756 -43.67 -31.23 7.04
N THR A 757 -44.06 -30.87 8.27
CA THR A 757 -43.48 -31.43 9.50
C THR A 757 -43.77 -32.92 9.71
N GLN A 758 -44.54 -33.55 8.83
CA GLN A 758 -44.84 -34.97 8.87
C GLN A 758 -43.68 -35.83 8.34
N ALA A 759 -42.82 -35.28 7.48
CA ALA A 759 -41.68 -36.00 6.90
C ALA A 759 -40.48 -36.11 7.85
N SER A 760 -40.36 -35.17 8.79
CA SER A 760 -39.31 -35.08 9.79
C SER A 760 -39.92 -35.22 11.20
N GLY A 761 -39.57 -36.27 11.95
CA GLY A 761 -40.10 -36.52 13.31
C GLY A 761 -39.98 -35.33 14.28
N LEU A 762 -40.52 -35.41 15.52
CA LEU A 762 -40.45 -34.24 16.47
C LEU A 762 -38.99 -33.90 16.80
N THR A 763 -38.12 -34.90 16.80
CA THR A 763 -36.66 -34.76 16.87
C THR A 763 -36.07 -34.16 15.59
N GLY A 764 -36.64 -34.42 14.42
CA GLY A 764 -36.27 -33.80 13.14
C GLY A 764 -36.79 -32.37 12.95
N LEU A 765 -37.87 -32.00 13.63
CA LEU A 765 -38.39 -30.62 13.72
C LEU A 765 -37.38 -29.66 14.35
N LEU A 766 -36.53 -30.20 15.22
CA LEU A 766 -35.51 -29.47 15.98
C LEU A 766 -34.08 -29.78 15.51
N ALA A 767 -33.89 -30.75 14.61
CA ALA A 767 -32.58 -31.15 14.08
C ALA A 767 -32.42 -30.95 12.56
N GLY A 768 -33.52 -30.74 11.83
CA GLY A 768 -33.56 -30.64 10.37
C GLY A 768 -33.59 -29.20 9.82
N TRP A 769 -33.36 -28.19 10.65
CA TRP A 769 -33.40 -26.77 10.26
C TRP A 769 -32.07 -26.20 9.73
N ASN A 770 -31.08 -27.05 9.49
CA ASN A 770 -29.90 -26.70 8.69
C ASN A 770 -30.15 -27.00 7.21
N ALA A 771 -31.02 -26.22 6.53
CA ALA A 771 -30.99 -25.92 5.09
C ALA A 771 -32.39 -25.51 4.58
N GLY A 772 -32.46 -24.34 3.93
CA GLY A 772 -33.55 -24.01 3.00
C GLY A 772 -34.26 -22.69 3.29
N PRO A 773 -33.94 -21.61 2.54
CA PRO A 773 -34.69 -20.36 2.56
C PRO A 773 -36.00 -20.51 1.78
N GLU A 774 -36.90 -19.54 1.93
CA GLU A 774 -38.20 -19.38 1.23
C GLU A 774 -39.44 -19.90 1.98
N GLY A 775 -40.13 -18.96 2.61
CA GLY A 775 -41.45 -19.17 3.21
C GLY A 775 -42.15 -17.84 3.45
N ILE A 776 -42.60 -17.21 2.37
CA ILE A 776 -43.76 -16.30 2.16
C ILE A 776 -43.99 -15.12 3.15
N ALA A 777 -43.86 -15.30 4.46
CA ALA A 777 -43.87 -14.21 5.45
C ALA A 777 -42.72 -13.22 5.27
N TRP A 778 -41.63 -13.64 4.62
CA TRP A 778 -40.44 -12.82 4.38
C TRP A 778 -40.57 -11.87 3.18
N SER A 779 -41.51 -12.12 2.26
CA SER A 779 -41.86 -11.11 1.26
C SER A 779 -42.47 -9.87 1.92
N ALA A 780 -43.21 -10.04 3.01
CA ALA A 780 -43.80 -8.96 3.78
C ALA A 780 -42.81 -8.24 4.70
N LEU A 781 -41.62 -8.79 4.97
CA LEU A 781 -40.56 -8.18 5.79
C LEU A 781 -39.53 -7.46 4.92
N ALA A 782 -39.19 -8.04 3.77
CA ALA A 782 -38.51 -7.31 2.70
C ALA A 782 -39.41 -6.20 2.13
N GLN A 783 -40.72 -6.46 2.00
CA GLN A 783 -41.69 -5.42 1.66
C GLN A 783 -42.04 -4.52 2.84
N SER A 784 -41.99 -4.92 4.12
CA SER A 784 -42.22 -3.96 5.22
C SER A 784 -41.00 -3.08 5.41
N ALA A 785 -39.78 -3.61 5.33
CA ALA A 785 -38.56 -2.82 5.26
C ALA A 785 -38.54 -1.92 4.02
N GLN A 786 -38.86 -2.43 2.82
CA GLN A 786 -38.98 -1.60 1.60
C GLN A 786 -40.17 -0.64 1.61
N ASN A 787 -41.30 -1.00 2.21
CA ASN A 787 -42.49 -0.14 2.34
C ASN A 787 -42.30 0.89 3.46
N TYR A 788 -41.48 0.63 4.47
CA TYR A 788 -41.13 1.60 5.51
C TYR A 788 -40.06 2.57 4.98
N LEU A 789 -39.07 2.08 4.24
CA LEU A 789 -38.16 2.91 3.43
C LEU A 789 -38.91 3.74 2.36
N GLY A 790 -40.03 3.22 1.85
CA GLY A 790 -40.96 3.93 0.98
C GLY A 790 -41.90 4.92 1.69
N ALA A 791 -42.40 4.59 2.89
CA ALA A 791 -43.40 5.35 3.64
C ALA A 791 -42.80 6.41 4.57
N ALA A 792 -41.52 6.28 4.96
CA ALA A 792 -40.77 7.29 5.72
C ALA A 792 -40.34 8.50 4.87
N GLY A 793 -40.74 8.59 3.59
CA GLY A 793 -40.54 9.81 2.79
C GLY A 793 -39.10 10.09 2.36
N TRP A 794 -38.24 9.06 2.26
CA TRP A 794 -36.85 9.19 1.81
C TRP A 794 -36.64 8.98 0.30
N ARG A 795 -37.71 8.68 -0.45
CA ARG A 795 -37.77 8.92 -1.90
C ARG A 795 -38.69 10.11 -2.17
N ARG A 796 -38.17 11.32 -2.02
CA ARG A 796 -38.70 12.46 -2.77
C ARG A 796 -37.99 12.51 -4.11
N ASP A 797 -38.79 12.57 -5.17
CA ASP A 797 -38.36 12.86 -6.53
C ASP A 797 -37.33 14.01 -6.56
N THR A 798 -36.09 13.67 -6.93
CA THR A 798 -35.19 14.36 -7.89
C THR A 798 -33.81 13.73 -7.88
#